data_AF-A0AAU1GPJ7-F1
#
_entry.id   AF-A0AAU1GPJ7-F1
#
_cell.length_a   1.000
_cell.length_b   1.000
_cell.length_c   1.000
_cell.angle_alpha   90.00
_cell.angle_beta   90.00
_cell.angle_gamma   90.00
#
_symmetry.space_group_name_H-M   'P 1'
#
loop_
_entity.id
_entity.type
_entity.pdbx_description
1 polymer ?
#
loop_
_entity_poly.entity_id
_entity_poly.type
_entity_poly.pdbx_seq_one_letter_code
_entity_poly.pdbx_strand_id
1 'polypeptide(L)'
;MKRNHRRDLKKRRLLYGVGAAVVATATIGTLAMASQDTATTDGKSVPASAELQKQFADAASEFDVPQSVLMAVSYRQTRWESHDGEPSTSGAYNVMGLTSVSPDDVEQPDDKERLAHMNMSGRPEIEKTFDAAKALRGLPKKSVDTSDPRLHTLDKAAGLIDSGTDSVRNDTEESIRAGAALLAAYQREATDSLPDDAAHWYPAVARFSQSPDKKGADLFAKRVFESIRTGEQAVTQDGQVVTLPAAPSVEPVKPSNVPLAATFASTAAVPTPECPSGLNCNFVPSKTSSTGKRSYTPAVRPAQGVDIRQIVIHDTEGDYATSLNTLTSPDSAVSANYLVRASDGLVTQLVENKDLAWHAGNWTLNMHTIGVEHEGFAIQEGSWYSESQYESTAALVKFLADKYGIPLDREHIIGHDDVPIQLDRNSSQTHWDPGPFWDWNHFMALMGAPTGADGAGGPVQAGQVVRVVPPFTTANQLKLTVGTKPVTTQPVNFGYLYTSPSTTATTLSDPYFTALWSEGSNWSNKVRAGSSYVVAEARTNWTAIWYGGKKAWFYNPGGQYTVPLASSPSLVKAKAGVTVRIYGRSYPETAAYTAAGLEAPTDNPDYLTKYTLPAGQAYVKAGPEVKGDDWFGSAQKNVVGTTGYLPIRYNHRMAWVKASDVQTSTSVAPDAGTNRYNILGRDAAGVLWQYQGTGSPTTPFYARFRVGPGWQGYNMITAMTALRADGTGDMVTRDTSGYLWYYQGSGNPDQPFKARLKVGGGWGVYNGMWGARDLNGDGKGDLIARDASNVLWFYQGTGDPAKPFATKARVGGGWGVYNTLVSTGDLTGDGKADLVARDTAGVLWLYKGTGSPTVPYAARTQVGKGWGVFKDLLGPSDLNRDGIPDLIARDSAGVLWYYRSTGDMAKPFAPMAKVGGGWGIYNTLV
;
A
#
# COMPACT_ATOMS: atom_id res chain seq x y z
N MET A 1 -35.50 -27.52 23.79
CA MET A 1 -35.88 -26.40 24.68
C MET A 1 -35.39 -25.10 24.06
N LYS A 2 -36.26 -24.08 24.00
CA LYS A 2 -36.06 -22.82 23.28
C LYS A 2 -35.27 -21.79 24.12
N ARG A 3 -34.51 -20.93 23.42
CA ARG A 3 -34.17 -19.52 23.73
C ARG A 3 -33.65 -19.18 25.14
N ASN A 4 -32.40 -18.71 25.23
CA ASN A 4 -32.01 -17.38 25.78
C ASN A 4 -30.51 -17.35 26.16
N HIS A 5 -29.66 -16.80 25.30
CA HIS A 5 -28.46 -16.03 25.71
C HIS A 5 -27.80 -15.36 24.49
N ARG A 6 -28.35 -14.25 24.01
CA ARG A 6 -27.70 -13.44 22.95
C ARG A 6 -28.04 -11.94 23.01
N ARG A 7 -28.27 -11.42 24.22
CA ARG A 7 -28.48 -9.98 24.48
C ARG A 7 -27.78 -9.58 25.76
N ASP A 8 -26.47 -9.31 25.72
CA ASP A 8 -25.89 -8.34 26.68
C ASP A 8 -24.52 -7.70 26.34
N LEU A 9 -24.06 -7.70 25.08
CA LEU A 9 -22.76 -7.08 24.73
C LEU A 9 -22.84 -5.66 24.12
N LYS A 10 -23.99 -4.96 24.18
CA LYS A 10 -24.19 -3.68 23.45
C LYS A 10 -24.48 -2.41 24.27
N LYS A 11 -24.20 -2.37 25.58
CA LYS A 11 -24.59 -1.19 26.41
C LYS A 11 -23.49 -0.59 27.30
N ARG A 12 -22.27 -0.37 26.80
CA ARG A 12 -21.31 0.52 27.48
C ARG A 12 -20.45 1.36 26.51
N ARG A 13 -21.06 2.32 25.81
CA ARG A 13 -20.37 3.53 25.30
C ARG A 13 -21.37 4.68 25.12
N LEU A 14 -21.54 5.53 26.14
CA LEU A 14 -22.02 6.91 25.99
C LEU A 14 -21.86 7.71 27.29
N LEU A 15 -21.53 9.01 27.14
CA LEU A 15 -21.21 10.07 28.11
C LEU A 15 -19.68 10.14 28.40
N TYR A 16 -18.96 11.22 28.11
CA TYR A 16 -19.24 12.62 28.42
C TYR A 16 -18.72 13.62 27.37
N GLY A 17 -19.31 14.82 27.36
CA GLY A 17 -18.87 15.96 26.57
C GLY A 17 -18.45 17.18 27.42
N VAL A 18 -17.67 18.03 26.76
CA VAL A 18 -17.44 19.49 26.93
C VAL A 18 -16.64 19.98 28.14
N GLY A 19 -15.49 20.63 27.88
CA GLY A 19 -15.12 21.89 28.55
C GLY A 19 -13.69 22.06 29.08
N ALA A 20 -12.90 22.84 28.33
CA ALA A 20 -11.93 23.86 28.78
C ALA A 20 -10.45 23.52 29.14
N ALA A 21 -9.60 24.32 28.48
CA ALA A 21 -8.38 25.02 28.93
C ALA A 21 -7.01 24.29 28.96
N VAL A 22 -6.13 24.77 28.07
CA VAL A 22 -4.70 24.45 27.95
C VAL A 22 -3.86 25.61 28.50
N VAL A 23 -2.91 25.29 29.39
CA VAL A 23 -1.67 26.04 29.72
C VAL A 23 -0.69 24.98 30.26
N ALA A 24 0.61 24.93 30.04
CA ALA A 24 1.57 25.34 29.02
C ALA A 24 2.89 24.59 29.37
N THR A 25 3.85 24.52 28.44
CA THR A 25 5.32 24.37 28.65
C THR A 25 5.85 23.07 29.33
N ALA A 26 6.98 22.44 28.98
CA ALA A 26 8.06 22.63 28.01
C ALA A 26 9.02 21.39 28.04
N THR A 27 9.92 21.26 27.03
CA THR A 27 11.37 20.82 27.12
C THR A 27 11.71 19.35 27.50
N ILE A 28 12.66 18.54 26.95
CA ILE A 28 13.74 18.50 25.90
C ILE A 28 13.95 16.98 25.59
N GLY A 29 14.13 16.47 24.37
CA GLY A 29 15.42 16.22 23.69
C GLY A 29 16.46 15.34 24.44
N THR A 30 16.61 14.09 23.97
CA THR A 30 17.80 13.20 23.95
C THR A 30 18.67 13.01 25.21
N LEU A 31 18.81 11.76 25.71
CA LEU A 31 20.10 11.02 25.87
C LEU A 31 19.97 9.71 26.68
N ALA A 32 20.82 8.74 26.28
CA ALA A 32 21.52 7.69 27.01
C ALA A 32 21.07 7.27 28.44
N MET A 33 20.97 5.95 28.63
CA MET A 33 20.70 5.29 29.92
C MET A 33 21.86 5.39 30.92
N ALA A 34 21.51 5.71 32.18
CA ALA A 34 22.14 5.21 33.41
C ALA A 34 21.10 5.27 34.56
N SER A 35 21.21 4.33 35.50
CA SER A 35 20.19 3.76 36.40
C SER A 35 19.73 4.55 37.64
N GLN A 36 18.49 4.24 38.10
CA GLN A 36 17.85 4.33 39.45
C GLN A 36 17.72 5.75 40.08
N ASP A 37 16.61 6.20 40.71
CA ASP A 37 15.51 5.50 41.38
C ASP A 37 14.26 6.42 41.60
N THR A 38 13.09 5.78 41.60
CA THR A 38 11.79 6.06 42.27
C THR A 38 11.00 7.39 42.16
N ALA A 39 9.77 7.22 41.64
CA ALA A 39 8.47 7.73 42.11
C ALA A 39 8.03 9.18 41.80
N THR A 40 7.08 9.35 40.88
CA THR A 40 5.63 9.43 41.16
C THR A 40 4.84 9.80 39.90
N THR A 41 3.63 9.25 39.84
CA THR A 41 2.65 9.20 38.75
C THR A 41 2.06 10.55 38.35
N ASP A 42 1.90 10.78 37.05
CA ASP A 42 0.68 11.39 36.48
C ASP A 42 0.60 11.10 34.96
N GLY A 43 -0.40 10.31 34.58
CA GLY A 43 -0.64 9.82 33.23
C GLY A 43 -0.99 10.94 32.25
N LYS A 44 -0.15 11.10 31.22
CA LYS A 44 -0.46 11.85 30.01
C LYS A 44 -0.47 10.89 28.83
N SER A 45 -1.56 10.92 28.06
CA SER A 45 -1.72 10.19 26.81
C SER A 45 -0.56 10.49 25.86
N VAL A 46 0.14 9.43 25.44
CA VAL A 46 1.22 9.48 24.48
C VAL A 46 0.65 9.86 23.11
N PRO A 47 1.38 10.63 22.27
CA PRO A 47 0.97 10.85 20.87
C PRO A 47 0.75 9.51 20.17
N ALA A 48 -0.27 9.42 19.30
CA ALA A 48 -0.65 8.16 18.63
C ALA A 48 0.49 7.47 17.84
N SER A 49 1.59 8.14 17.49
CA SER A 49 2.76 7.51 16.87
C SER A 49 3.86 7.08 17.85
N ALA A 50 3.65 7.22 19.15
CA ALA A 50 4.61 6.86 20.20
C ALA A 50 4.04 5.89 21.23
N GLU A 51 2.72 5.66 21.26
CA GLU A 51 2.08 4.75 22.22
C GLU A 51 2.53 3.31 21.99
N LEU A 52 2.30 2.74 20.80
CA LEU A 52 2.71 1.37 20.49
C LEU A 52 4.23 1.16 20.62
N GLN A 53 5.01 2.13 20.16
CA GLN A 53 6.48 2.11 20.27
C GLN A 53 6.95 2.10 21.74
N LYS A 54 6.24 2.82 22.62
CA LYS A 54 6.50 2.84 24.08
C LYS A 54 6.07 1.54 24.73
N GLN A 55 4.91 0.98 24.39
CA GLN A 55 4.44 -0.31 24.91
C GLN A 55 5.45 -1.43 24.63
N PHE A 56 6.06 -1.46 23.44
CA PHE A 56 7.16 -2.37 23.15
C PHE A 56 8.39 -2.17 24.04
N ALA A 57 8.78 -0.91 24.30
CA ALA A 57 9.91 -0.60 25.16
C ALA A 57 9.65 -1.00 26.62
N ASP A 58 8.45 -0.72 27.12
CA ASP A 58 8.06 -1.02 28.50
C ASP A 58 8.00 -2.55 28.73
N ALA A 59 7.34 -3.30 27.85
CA ALA A 59 7.26 -4.75 27.96
C ALA A 59 8.62 -5.45 27.77
N ALA A 60 9.46 -4.94 26.86
CA ALA A 60 10.83 -5.42 26.70
C ALA A 60 11.63 -5.28 28.02
N SER A 61 11.50 -4.13 28.68
CA SER A 61 12.13 -3.89 29.99
C SER A 61 11.50 -4.71 31.12
N GLU A 62 10.19 -4.99 31.08
CA GLU A 62 9.49 -5.76 32.12
C GLU A 62 9.93 -7.23 32.14
N PHE A 63 10.16 -7.83 30.97
CA PHE A 63 10.41 -9.27 30.82
C PHE A 63 11.86 -9.62 30.45
N ASP A 64 12.78 -8.65 30.51
CA ASP A 64 14.19 -8.80 30.12
C ASP A 64 14.37 -9.38 28.70
N VAL A 65 13.55 -8.90 27.75
CA VAL A 65 13.63 -9.27 26.34
C VAL A 65 14.24 -8.10 25.57
N PRO A 66 15.26 -8.29 24.71
CA PRO A 66 15.75 -7.22 23.86
C PRO A 66 14.60 -6.64 23.01
N GLN A 67 14.39 -5.33 23.09
CA GLN A 67 13.29 -4.65 22.39
C GLN A 67 13.30 -4.96 20.88
N SER A 68 14.49 -5.08 20.28
CA SER A 68 14.64 -5.43 18.87
C SER A 68 14.09 -6.82 18.53
N VAL A 69 14.26 -7.81 19.41
CA VAL A 69 13.72 -9.18 19.23
C VAL A 69 12.20 -9.14 19.35
N LEU A 70 11.67 -8.51 20.40
CA LEU A 70 10.22 -8.43 20.63
C LEU A 70 9.50 -7.76 19.46
N MET A 71 10.00 -6.59 19.03
CA MET A 71 9.44 -5.86 17.89
C MET A 71 9.57 -6.64 16.59
N ALA A 72 10.71 -7.30 16.32
CA ALA A 72 10.89 -8.08 15.10
C ALA A 72 9.99 -9.33 15.06
N VAL A 73 9.78 -10.01 16.19
CA VAL A 73 8.83 -11.13 16.28
C VAL A 73 7.40 -10.63 16.02
N SER A 74 6.97 -9.55 16.67
CA SER A 74 5.66 -8.95 16.43
C SER A 74 5.47 -8.54 14.97
N TYR A 75 6.48 -7.91 14.38
CA TYR A 75 6.47 -7.52 12.97
C TYR A 75 6.27 -8.72 12.04
N ARG A 76 6.98 -9.84 12.27
CA ARG A 76 6.86 -11.05 11.45
C ARG A 76 5.58 -11.85 11.68
N GLN A 77 4.86 -11.58 12.77
CA GLN A 77 3.56 -12.19 13.04
C GLN A 77 2.43 -11.39 12.39
N THR A 78 2.41 -10.06 12.60
CA THR A 78 1.23 -9.21 12.29
C THR A 78 1.58 -7.87 11.65
N ARG A 79 2.87 -7.56 11.43
CA ARG A 79 3.35 -6.22 11.04
C ARG A 79 2.98 -5.12 12.04
N TRP A 80 2.93 -5.49 13.33
CA TRP A 80 2.50 -4.63 14.45
C TRP A 80 1.01 -4.24 14.42
N GLU A 81 0.18 -4.97 13.69
CA GLU A 81 -1.25 -4.71 13.61
C GLU A 81 -2.02 -5.40 14.75
N SER A 82 -2.90 -4.65 15.41
CA SER A 82 -3.78 -5.19 16.46
C SER A 82 -4.98 -5.93 15.89
N HIS A 83 -5.35 -5.64 14.63
CA HIS A 83 -6.56 -6.12 13.98
C HIS A 83 -7.83 -5.91 14.81
N ASP A 84 -7.86 -4.85 15.64
CA ASP A 84 -8.94 -4.55 16.59
C ASP A 84 -9.35 -5.72 17.51
N GLY A 85 -8.42 -6.64 17.77
CA GLY A 85 -8.66 -7.83 18.59
C GLY A 85 -9.40 -8.96 17.88
N GLU A 86 -9.56 -8.88 16.56
CA GLU A 86 -10.15 -9.92 15.74
C GLU A 86 -9.12 -11.01 15.37
N PRO A 87 -9.55 -12.29 15.26
CA PRO A 87 -8.64 -13.38 14.91
C PRO A 87 -8.12 -13.29 13.46
N SER A 88 -7.06 -14.05 13.18
CA SER A 88 -6.68 -14.48 11.81
C SER A 88 -7.35 -15.81 11.47
N THR A 89 -7.17 -16.25 10.21
CA THR A 89 -7.53 -17.61 9.77
C THR A 89 -6.91 -18.72 10.62
N SER A 90 -5.72 -18.51 11.21
CA SER A 90 -5.09 -19.47 12.11
C SER A 90 -5.48 -19.29 13.59
N GLY A 91 -6.43 -18.40 13.89
CA GLY A 91 -6.86 -18.07 15.25
C GLY A 91 -5.85 -17.24 16.05
N ALA A 92 -4.92 -16.56 15.38
CA ALA A 92 -3.96 -15.64 16.00
C ALA A 92 -4.59 -14.25 16.20
N TYR A 93 -4.30 -13.62 17.33
CA TYR A 93 -4.89 -12.34 17.74
C TYR A 93 -3.82 -11.29 18.01
N ASN A 94 -4.17 -10.04 17.69
CA ASN A 94 -3.47 -8.83 18.12
C ASN A 94 -1.97 -8.79 17.74
N VAL A 95 -1.23 -7.78 18.17
CA VAL A 95 0.11 -7.47 17.64
C VAL A 95 1.14 -8.58 17.81
N MET A 96 1.00 -9.46 18.81
CA MET A 96 1.93 -10.60 18.99
C MET A 96 1.52 -11.87 18.24
N GLY A 97 0.35 -11.90 17.59
CA GLY A 97 -0.14 -13.04 16.82
C GLY A 97 -0.27 -14.31 17.66
N LEU A 98 -0.79 -14.18 18.89
CA LEU A 98 -0.97 -15.29 19.82
C LEU A 98 -2.27 -16.04 19.51
N THR A 99 -2.24 -17.36 19.50
CA THR A 99 -3.34 -18.23 19.06
C THR A 99 -4.27 -18.67 20.19
N SER A 100 -5.59 -18.65 19.93
CA SER A 100 -6.62 -19.22 20.80
C SER A 100 -7.78 -19.73 19.94
N VAL A 101 -7.95 -21.06 19.81
CA VAL A 101 -9.03 -21.67 19.00
C VAL A 101 -9.80 -22.68 19.83
N SER A 102 -11.12 -22.52 19.91
CA SER A 102 -12.05 -23.46 20.54
C SER A 102 -12.91 -24.20 19.49
N PRO A 103 -13.59 -25.29 19.86
CA PRO A 103 -14.52 -25.98 18.96
C PRO A 103 -15.62 -25.09 18.37
N ASP A 104 -16.02 -24.04 19.09
CA ASP A 104 -17.07 -23.10 18.65
C ASP A 104 -16.54 -22.08 17.63
N ASP A 105 -15.22 -21.91 17.54
CA ASP A 105 -14.55 -21.02 16.58
C ASP A 105 -14.35 -21.68 15.21
N VAL A 106 -14.49 -23.01 15.11
CA VAL A 106 -14.31 -23.76 13.86
C VAL A 106 -15.64 -23.89 13.13
N GLU A 107 -15.89 -23.00 12.18
CA GLU A 107 -17.03 -23.07 11.26
C GLU A 107 -16.93 -24.33 10.37
N GLN A 108 -18.04 -25.04 10.20
CA GLN A 108 -18.11 -26.25 9.37
C GLN A 108 -18.92 -25.92 8.12
N PRO A 109 -18.30 -25.86 6.93
CA PRO A 109 -19.01 -25.51 5.72
C PRO A 109 -20.05 -26.58 5.39
N ASP A 110 -21.20 -26.14 4.90
CA ASP A 110 -22.23 -27.07 4.44
C ASP A 110 -21.83 -27.75 3.12
N ASP A 111 -22.57 -28.78 2.71
CA ASP A 111 -22.24 -29.53 1.49
C ASP A 111 -22.33 -28.68 0.22
N LYS A 112 -23.11 -27.59 0.22
CA LYS A 112 -23.21 -26.67 -0.92
C LYS A 112 -21.97 -25.78 -1.00
N GLU A 113 -21.51 -25.24 0.12
CA GLU A 113 -20.27 -24.47 0.22
C GLU A 113 -19.07 -25.33 -0.21
N ARG A 114 -18.96 -26.55 0.33
CA ARG A 114 -17.90 -27.49 -0.05
C ARG A 114 -17.87 -27.81 -1.55
N LEU A 115 -19.04 -27.90 -2.20
CA LEU A 115 -19.14 -28.16 -3.64
C LEU A 115 -18.85 -26.93 -4.51
N ALA A 116 -19.04 -25.72 -3.99
CA ALA A 116 -18.87 -24.48 -4.76
C ALA A 116 -17.42 -24.29 -5.24
N HIS A 117 -16.45 -24.89 -4.57
CA HIS A 117 -15.01 -24.81 -4.88
C HIS A 117 -14.50 -26.00 -5.71
N MET A 118 -15.40 -26.85 -6.22
CA MET A 118 -15.05 -28.04 -7.03
C MET A 118 -15.36 -27.84 -8.51
N ASN A 119 -14.89 -28.77 -9.35
CA ASN A 119 -15.19 -28.79 -10.78
C ASN A 119 -14.66 -27.56 -11.56
N MET A 120 -13.37 -27.25 -11.36
CA MET A 120 -12.71 -26.02 -11.84
C MET A 120 -11.81 -26.23 -13.07
N SER A 121 -12.10 -27.26 -13.87
CA SER A 121 -11.31 -27.54 -15.08
C SER A 121 -11.48 -26.48 -16.17
N GLY A 122 -12.65 -25.84 -16.29
CA GLY A 122 -12.97 -24.96 -17.40
C GLY A 122 -13.11 -25.69 -18.74
N ARG A 123 -13.18 -27.03 -18.73
CA ARG A 123 -13.29 -27.87 -19.93
C ARG A 123 -14.60 -28.67 -19.88
N PRO A 124 -15.56 -28.40 -20.77
CA PRO A 124 -16.89 -29.02 -20.73
C PRO A 124 -16.88 -30.56 -20.75
N GLU A 125 -15.91 -31.17 -21.44
CA GLU A 125 -15.75 -32.62 -21.51
C GLU A 125 -15.43 -33.24 -20.15
N ILE A 126 -14.67 -32.53 -19.33
CA ILE A 126 -14.27 -32.97 -17.99
C ILE A 126 -15.40 -32.67 -17.00
N GLU A 127 -15.96 -31.47 -17.06
CA GLU A 127 -17.02 -31.00 -16.16
C GLU A 127 -18.28 -31.88 -16.20
N LYS A 128 -18.65 -32.37 -17.38
CA LYS A 128 -19.81 -33.28 -17.53
C LYS A 128 -19.65 -34.62 -16.81
N THR A 129 -18.44 -35.00 -16.43
CA THR A 129 -18.15 -36.26 -15.74
C THR A 129 -18.07 -36.12 -14.22
N PHE A 130 -18.23 -34.90 -13.69
CA PHE A 130 -18.18 -34.63 -12.25
C PHE A 130 -19.39 -35.22 -11.51
N ASP A 131 -19.12 -36.00 -10.46
CA ASP A 131 -20.12 -36.56 -9.55
C ASP A 131 -19.96 -35.91 -8.17
N ALA A 132 -20.81 -34.91 -7.91
CA ALA A 132 -20.83 -34.14 -6.66
C ALA A 132 -21.01 -35.04 -5.42
N ALA A 133 -21.86 -36.05 -5.50
CA ALA A 133 -22.14 -36.92 -4.35
C ALA A 133 -20.94 -37.81 -4.03
N LYS A 134 -20.24 -38.29 -5.06
CA LYS A 134 -19.00 -39.07 -4.88
C LYS A 134 -17.87 -38.19 -4.33
N ALA A 135 -17.71 -36.97 -4.86
CA ALA A 135 -16.70 -36.03 -4.39
C ALA A 135 -16.87 -35.72 -2.89
N LEU A 136 -18.08 -35.42 -2.45
CA LEU A 136 -18.38 -35.14 -1.04
C LEU A 136 -18.12 -36.33 -0.10
N ARG A 137 -18.47 -37.56 -0.52
CA ARG A 137 -18.24 -38.78 0.28
C ARG A 137 -16.77 -39.09 0.49
N GLY A 138 -15.92 -38.70 -0.45
CA GLY A 138 -14.47 -38.96 -0.40
C GLY A 138 -13.68 -38.02 0.51
N LEU A 139 -14.31 -36.95 1.02
CA LEU A 139 -13.65 -35.93 1.83
C LEU A 139 -14.06 -36.02 3.31
N PRO A 140 -13.13 -35.79 4.25
CA PRO A 140 -13.44 -35.77 5.67
C PRO A 140 -14.46 -34.67 6.00
N LYS A 141 -15.32 -34.93 7.00
CA LYS A 141 -16.35 -33.98 7.48
C LYS A 141 -15.85 -32.98 8.52
N LYS A 142 -14.72 -33.28 9.20
CA LYS A 142 -14.03 -32.41 10.17
C LYS A 142 -12.54 -32.66 10.04
N SER A 143 -11.74 -31.60 10.01
CA SER A 143 -10.29 -31.64 9.77
C SER A 143 -9.44 -31.00 10.87
N VAL A 144 -10.02 -30.11 11.69
CA VAL A 144 -9.29 -29.33 12.70
C VAL A 144 -9.34 -30.03 14.07
N ASP A 145 -8.16 -30.30 14.64
CA ASP A 145 -8.00 -30.72 16.03
C ASP A 145 -7.78 -29.50 16.93
N THR A 146 -8.87 -28.99 17.51
CA THR A 146 -8.83 -27.82 18.41
C THR A 146 -8.23 -28.13 19.78
N SER A 147 -7.71 -29.34 20.03
CA SER A 147 -6.98 -29.65 21.26
C SER A 147 -5.47 -29.46 21.12
N ASP A 148 -5.00 -29.14 19.90
CA ASP A 148 -3.58 -28.93 19.63
C ASP A 148 -3.04 -27.72 20.44
N PRO A 149 -2.03 -27.91 21.31
CA PRO A 149 -1.46 -26.82 22.10
C PRO A 149 -0.95 -25.62 21.29
N ARG A 150 -0.62 -25.82 20.01
CA ARG A 150 -0.19 -24.75 19.10
C ARG A 150 -1.31 -23.74 18.81
N LEU A 151 -2.57 -24.12 19.03
CA LEU A 151 -3.74 -23.26 18.89
C LEU A 151 -4.11 -22.51 20.19
N HIS A 152 -3.32 -22.65 21.26
CA HIS A 152 -3.59 -22.10 22.59
C HIS A 152 -2.41 -21.32 23.19
N THR A 153 -1.58 -20.69 22.35
CA THR A 153 -0.42 -19.90 22.83
C THR A 153 -0.84 -18.64 23.59
N LEU A 154 -1.98 -18.04 23.24
CA LEU A 154 -2.56 -16.90 23.94
C LEU A 154 -2.95 -17.27 25.38
N ASP A 155 -3.56 -18.44 25.56
CA ASP A 155 -3.99 -18.93 26.87
C ASP A 155 -2.76 -19.16 27.78
N LYS A 156 -1.69 -19.77 27.23
CA LYS A 156 -0.39 -19.91 27.95
C LYS A 156 0.21 -18.54 28.29
N ALA A 157 0.23 -17.61 27.34
CA ALA A 157 0.86 -16.30 27.51
C ALA A 157 0.12 -15.40 28.51
N ALA A 158 -1.22 -15.40 28.49
CA ALA A 158 -2.04 -14.68 29.45
C ALA A 158 -1.76 -15.15 30.90
N GLY A 159 -1.59 -16.47 31.09
CA GLY A 159 -1.21 -17.03 32.39
C GLY A 159 0.19 -16.63 32.87
N LEU A 160 1.12 -16.27 31.99
CA LEU A 160 2.46 -15.81 32.37
C LEU A 160 2.48 -14.38 32.92
N ILE A 161 1.44 -13.60 32.65
CA ILE A 161 1.30 -12.20 33.10
C ILE A 161 0.14 -12.01 34.08
N ASP A 162 -0.43 -13.11 34.60
CA ASP A 162 -1.61 -13.13 35.47
C ASP A 162 -2.81 -12.32 34.91
N SER A 163 -2.98 -12.33 33.58
CA SER A 163 -4.03 -11.60 32.86
C SER A 163 -5.10 -12.52 32.28
N GLY A 164 -6.23 -11.94 31.89
CA GLY A 164 -7.32 -12.66 31.22
C GLY A 164 -7.05 -12.82 29.72
N THR A 165 -7.45 -13.94 29.13
CA THR A 165 -7.35 -14.17 27.67
C THR A 165 -8.05 -13.08 26.86
N ASP A 166 -9.23 -12.64 27.29
CA ASP A 166 -9.95 -11.54 26.66
C ASP A 166 -9.19 -10.20 26.70
N SER A 167 -8.36 -9.98 27.73
CA SER A 167 -7.52 -8.79 27.83
C SER A 167 -6.41 -8.84 26.78
N VAL A 168 -5.69 -9.96 26.72
CA VAL A 168 -4.62 -10.18 25.73
C VAL A 168 -5.15 -10.15 24.29
N ARG A 169 -6.40 -10.59 24.06
CA ARG A 169 -7.05 -10.48 22.74
C ARG A 169 -7.30 -9.02 22.35
N ASN A 170 -7.89 -8.23 23.24
CA ASN A 170 -8.47 -6.92 22.88
C ASN A 170 -7.60 -5.71 23.22
N ASP A 171 -6.55 -5.88 24.01
CA ASP A 171 -5.67 -4.81 24.47
C ASP A 171 -4.25 -5.03 23.93
N THR A 172 -3.76 -4.04 23.19
CA THR A 172 -2.45 -4.09 22.53
C THR A 172 -1.30 -4.14 23.54
N GLU A 173 -1.38 -3.42 24.66
CA GLU A 173 -0.34 -3.42 25.69
C GLU A 173 -0.25 -4.80 26.34
N GLU A 174 -1.40 -5.37 26.71
CA GLU A 174 -1.48 -6.72 27.29
C GLU A 174 -1.02 -7.80 26.31
N SER A 175 -1.31 -7.65 25.01
CA SER A 175 -0.79 -8.54 23.96
C SER A 175 0.74 -8.54 23.91
N ILE A 176 1.36 -7.35 23.93
CA ILE A 176 2.82 -7.19 23.90
C ILE A 176 3.45 -7.77 25.15
N ARG A 177 2.90 -7.48 26.34
CA ARG A 177 3.37 -8.04 27.62
C ARG A 177 3.30 -9.56 27.60
N ALA A 178 2.18 -10.14 27.18
CA ALA A 178 2.00 -11.58 27.09
C ALA A 178 3.00 -12.23 26.11
N GLY A 179 3.22 -11.63 24.93
CA GLY A 179 4.20 -12.11 23.96
C GLY A 179 5.65 -12.02 24.45
N ALA A 180 6.01 -10.93 25.16
CA ALA A 180 7.32 -10.77 25.78
C ALA A 180 7.56 -11.82 26.87
N ALA A 181 6.57 -12.04 27.76
CA ALA A 181 6.62 -13.08 28.78
C ALA A 181 6.77 -14.47 28.16
N LEU A 182 6.06 -14.76 27.07
CA LEU A 182 6.16 -16.04 26.36
C LEU A 182 7.53 -16.26 25.72
N LEU A 183 8.12 -15.22 25.10
CA LEU A 183 9.49 -15.27 24.56
C LEU A 183 10.51 -15.52 25.67
N ALA A 184 10.41 -14.80 26.79
CA ALA A 184 11.29 -15.00 27.95
C ALA A 184 11.16 -16.42 28.52
N ALA A 185 9.94 -16.95 28.62
CA ALA A 185 9.70 -18.32 29.05
C ALA A 185 10.37 -19.34 28.11
N TYR A 186 10.21 -19.21 26.79
CA TYR A 186 10.88 -20.09 25.83
C TYR A 186 12.41 -19.97 25.88
N GLN A 187 12.94 -18.77 26.12
CA GLN A 187 14.38 -18.57 26.23
C GLN A 187 14.96 -19.24 27.50
N ARG A 188 14.28 -19.12 28.64
CA ARG A 188 14.63 -19.82 29.88
C ARG A 188 14.52 -21.34 29.73
N GLU A 189 13.45 -21.84 29.12
CA GLU A 189 13.28 -23.26 28.80
C GLU A 189 14.46 -23.80 27.94
N ALA A 190 15.01 -22.98 27.04
CA ALA A 190 16.08 -23.40 26.13
C ALA A 190 17.51 -23.23 26.69
N THR A 191 17.76 -22.20 27.50
CA THR A 191 19.14 -21.77 27.86
C THR A 191 19.36 -21.40 29.32
N ASP A 192 18.30 -21.44 30.16
CA ASP A 192 18.34 -21.05 31.58
C ASP A 192 18.89 -19.63 31.84
N SER A 193 18.83 -18.74 30.85
CA SER A 193 19.31 -17.35 30.94
C SER A 193 18.51 -16.42 30.03
N LEU A 194 18.52 -15.12 30.32
CA LEU A 194 17.93 -14.05 29.49
C LEU A 194 19.04 -13.04 29.14
N PRO A 195 19.79 -13.28 28.06
CA PRO A 195 20.90 -12.40 27.69
C PRO A 195 20.39 -11.08 27.09
N ASP A 196 21.05 -9.95 27.42
CA ASP A 196 20.76 -8.64 26.81
C ASP A 196 21.06 -8.61 25.30
N ASP A 197 21.97 -9.47 24.83
CA ASP A 197 22.36 -9.55 23.43
C ASP A 197 21.32 -10.33 22.62
N ALA A 198 20.63 -9.60 21.74
CA ALA A 198 19.63 -10.12 20.79
C ALA A 198 20.14 -11.34 19.99
N ALA A 199 21.44 -11.45 19.72
CA ALA A 199 22.04 -12.57 18.97
C ALA A 199 21.74 -13.95 19.60
N HIS A 200 21.53 -14.03 20.91
CA HIS A 200 21.36 -15.29 21.64
C HIS A 200 19.89 -15.75 21.77
N TRP A 201 18.95 -15.00 21.20
CA TRP A 201 17.51 -15.27 21.30
C TRP A 201 16.94 -16.23 20.24
N TYR A 202 17.80 -16.79 19.38
CA TYR A 202 17.39 -17.73 18.32
C TYR A 202 16.48 -18.88 18.79
N PRO A 203 16.77 -19.58 19.91
CA PRO A 203 15.93 -20.71 20.34
C PRO A 203 14.49 -20.28 20.64
N ALA A 204 14.29 -19.18 21.37
CA ALA A 204 12.98 -18.67 21.71
C ALA A 204 12.21 -18.18 20.48
N VAL A 205 12.88 -17.44 19.58
CA VAL A 205 12.30 -16.97 18.33
C VAL A 205 11.85 -18.13 17.44
N ALA A 206 12.70 -19.15 17.27
CA ALA A 206 12.35 -20.34 16.49
C ALA A 206 11.14 -21.08 17.09
N ARG A 207 11.10 -21.22 18.43
CA ARG A 207 9.98 -21.86 19.15
C ARG A 207 8.67 -21.06 19.03
N PHE A 208 8.75 -19.73 19.01
CA PHE A 208 7.59 -18.84 18.93
C PHE A 208 6.75 -19.07 17.67
N SER A 209 7.38 -19.45 16.55
CA SER A 209 6.71 -19.76 15.27
C SER A 209 5.65 -20.87 15.35
N GLN A 210 5.71 -21.73 16.38
CA GLN A 210 4.90 -22.95 16.49
C GLN A 210 5.00 -23.91 15.28
N SER A 211 6.00 -23.73 14.40
CA SER A 211 6.21 -24.60 13.24
C SER A 211 6.37 -26.05 13.70
N PRO A 212 5.66 -27.01 13.08
CA PRO A 212 5.78 -28.43 13.41
C PRO A 212 7.10 -29.04 12.89
N ASP A 213 7.85 -28.31 12.06
CA ASP A 213 9.11 -28.77 11.47
C ASP A 213 10.24 -27.74 11.62
N LYS A 214 11.49 -28.24 11.51
CA LYS A 214 12.71 -27.43 11.66
C LYS A 214 12.82 -26.32 10.63
N LYS A 215 12.45 -26.60 9.37
CA LYS A 215 12.65 -25.65 8.28
C LYS A 215 11.75 -24.44 8.45
N GLY A 216 10.50 -24.64 8.86
CA GLY A 216 9.58 -23.53 9.16
C GLY A 216 10.07 -22.68 10.33
N ALA A 217 10.52 -23.31 11.42
CA ALA A 217 11.06 -22.60 12.59
C ALA A 217 12.33 -21.81 12.24
N ASP A 218 13.24 -22.41 11.46
CA ASP A 218 14.46 -21.76 10.99
C ASP A 218 14.17 -20.61 10.01
N LEU A 219 13.16 -20.75 9.15
CA LEU A 219 12.74 -19.69 8.22
C LEU A 219 12.18 -18.49 8.98
N PHE A 220 11.27 -18.71 9.93
CA PHE A 220 10.73 -17.64 10.78
C PHE A 220 11.85 -16.91 11.53
N ALA A 221 12.73 -17.66 12.20
CA ALA A 221 13.86 -17.06 12.92
C ALA A 221 14.79 -16.27 11.98
N LYS A 222 15.10 -16.81 10.80
CA LYS A 222 15.91 -16.10 9.80
C LYS A 222 15.29 -14.73 9.45
N ARG A 223 13.98 -14.67 9.20
CA ARG A 223 13.27 -13.43 8.86
C ARG A 223 13.23 -12.43 10.02
N VAL A 224 13.05 -12.90 11.25
CA VAL A 224 13.13 -12.06 12.47
C VAL A 224 14.51 -11.42 12.61
N PHE A 225 15.59 -12.20 12.49
CA PHE A 225 16.95 -11.66 12.57
C PHE A 225 17.33 -10.79 11.36
N GLU A 226 16.71 -11.00 10.21
CA GLU A 226 16.81 -10.08 9.07
C GLU A 226 16.20 -8.72 9.41
N SER A 227 14.98 -8.66 9.97
CA SER A 227 14.38 -7.41 10.45
C SER A 227 15.26 -6.68 11.45
N ILE A 228 15.88 -7.39 12.39
CA ILE A 228 16.78 -6.77 13.37
C ILE A 228 17.98 -6.14 12.65
N ARG A 229 18.60 -6.85 11.70
CA ARG A 229 19.79 -6.36 11.00
C ARG A 229 19.50 -5.19 10.06
N THR A 230 18.39 -5.24 9.32
CA THR A 230 18.04 -4.21 8.32
C THR A 230 17.19 -3.08 8.86
N GLY A 231 16.57 -3.28 10.03
CA GLY A 231 15.50 -2.43 10.53
C GLY A 231 14.19 -2.65 9.78
N GLU A 232 13.10 -2.16 10.36
CA GLU A 232 11.75 -2.16 9.78
C GLU A 232 11.07 -0.83 10.09
N GLN A 233 10.21 -0.36 9.20
CA GLN A 233 9.35 0.79 9.45
C GLN A 233 8.02 0.59 8.73
N ALA A 234 6.92 0.76 9.45
CA ALA A 234 5.58 0.60 8.91
C ALA A 234 4.62 1.65 9.49
N VAL A 235 3.57 1.92 8.73
CA VAL A 235 2.39 2.65 9.21
C VAL A 235 1.31 1.60 9.44
N THR A 236 0.85 1.46 10.68
CA THR A 236 -0.22 0.52 11.03
C THR A 236 -1.56 0.95 10.42
N GLN A 237 -2.56 0.07 10.36
CA GLN A 237 -3.86 0.37 9.76
C GLN A 237 -4.57 1.57 10.44
N ASP A 238 -4.37 1.74 11.74
CA ASP A 238 -4.85 2.87 12.55
C ASP A 238 -3.97 4.13 12.46
N GLY A 239 -2.87 4.07 11.69
CA GLY A 239 -2.05 5.22 11.32
C GLY A 239 -0.85 5.51 12.23
N GLN A 240 -0.48 4.58 13.13
CA GLN A 240 0.73 4.73 13.96
C GLN A 240 1.97 4.45 13.11
N VAL A 241 3.04 5.22 13.33
CA VAL A 241 4.34 4.95 12.69
C VAL A 241 5.20 4.21 13.70
N VAL A 242 5.56 2.96 13.40
CA VAL A 242 6.42 2.13 14.25
C VAL A 242 7.75 1.92 13.53
N THR A 243 8.86 1.94 14.27
CA THR A 243 10.20 1.81 13.68
C THR A 243 11.08 0.91 14.54
N LEU A 244 11.55 -0.18 13.94
CA LEU A 244 12.63 -1.01 14.44
C LEU A 244 13.95 -0.50 13.86
N PRO A 245 14.86 0.08 14.67
CA PRO A 245 16.16 0.51 14.19
C PRO A 245 16.99 -0.66 13.68
N ALA A 246 17.72 -0.45 12.59
CA ALA A 246 18.67 -1.43 12.06
C ALA A 246 19.84 -1.66 13.02
N ALA A 247 20.17 -2.92 13.27
CA ALA A 247 21.33 -3.36 14.02
C ALA A 247 22.17 -4.36 13.18
N PRO A 248 22.93 -3.89 12.17
CA PRO A 248 23.61 -4.77 11.20
C PRO A 248 24.65 -5.72 11.79
N SER A 249 25.12 -5.45 13.02
CA SER A 249 26.11 -6.27 13.72
C SER A 249 25.51 -7.49 14.45
N VAL A 250 24.18 -7.62 14.52
CA VAL A 250 23.52 -8.74 15.22
C VAL A 250 23.55 -9.98 14.33
N GLU A 251 24.39 -10.94 14.67
CA GLU A 251 24.47 -12.24 13.99
C GLU A 251 23.88 -13.35 14.88
N PRO A 252 22.84 -14.09 14.43
CA PRO A 252 22.16 -15.05 15.29
C PRO A 252 23.05 -16.23 15.69
N VAL A 253 23.16 -16.48 17.00
CA VAL A 253 23.83 -17.66 17.56
C VAL A 253 22.88 -18.84 17.52
N LYS A 254 23.08 -19.74 16.54
CA LYS A 254 22.25 -20.94 16.39
C LYS A 254 22.74 -22.04 17.34
N PRO A 255 21.88 -22.59 18.22
CA PRO A 255 22.26 -23.74 19.04
C PRO A 255 22.45 -24.99 18.17
N SER A 256 23.26 -25.94 18.63
CA SER A 256 23.42 -27.26 17.99
C SER A 256 22.12 -28.08 17.99
N ASN A 257 21.27 -27.87 19.00
CA ASN A 257 19.94 -28.47 19.13
C ASN A 257 18.88 -27.36 19.28
N VAL A 258 18.07 -27.14 18.25
CA VAL A 258 16.87 -26.30 18.35
C VAL A 258 15.73 -27.18 18.90
N PRO A 259 15.06 -26.82 20.01
CA PRO A 259 13.93 -27.60 20.50
C PRO A 259 12.74 -27.50 19.53
N LEU A 260 12.38 -28.62 18.91
CA LEU A 260 11.27 -28.73 17.96
C LEU A 260 10.13 -29.54 18.57
N ALA A 261 8.89 -29.25 18.19
CA ALA A 261 7.76 -30.15 18.42
C ALA A 261 8.00 -31.45 17.62
N ALA A 262 7.91 -32.60 18.30
CA ALA A 262 8.27 -33.88 17.71
C ALA A 262 7.33 -34.28 16.56
N THR A 263 7.86 -34.61 15.38
CA THR A 263 7.15 -35.49 14.42
C THR A 263 8.08 -36.33 13.54
N PHE A 264 7.57 -37.52 13.19
CA PHE A 264 8.21 -38.59 12.45
C PHE A 264 8.22 -38.32 10.93
N ALA A 265 9.35 -38.56 10.26
CA ALA A 265 9.46 -38.45 8.80
C ALA A 265 9.07 -39.75 8.10
N SER A 266 8.25 -39.63 7.04
CA SER A 266 7.93 -40.69 6.08
C SER A 266 9.09 -40.97 5.12
N THR A 267 9.30 -42.24 4.77
CA THR A 267 10.41 -42.76 3.93
C THR A 267 10.07 -42.91 2.44
N ALA A 268 8.98 -42.31 1.95
CA ALA A 268 8.60 -42.40 0.54
C ALA A 268 9.43 -41.46 -0.36
N ALA A 269 9.89 -41.97 -1.51
CA ALA A 269 10.58 -41.17 -2.54
C ALA A 269 9.56 -40.30 -3.29
N VAL A 270 9.43 -39.05 -2.87
CA VAL A 270 8.55 -38.04 -3.47
C VAL A 270 9.42 -37.07 -4.29
N PRO A 271 9.00 -36.63 -5.50
CA PRO A 271 9.73 -35.62 -6.25
C PRO A 271 10.07 -34.38 -5.41
N THR A 272 11.23 -33.79 -5.67
CA THR A 272 11.64 -32.57 -4.96
C THR A 272 10.72 -31.41 -5.38
N PRO A 273 10.14 -30.65 -4.44
CA PRO A 273 9.29 -29.53 -4.79
C PRO A 273 10.05 -28.48 -5.62
N GLU A 274 9.40 -27.93 -6.64
CA GLU A 274 9.91 -26.84 -7.47
C GLU A 274 9.71 -25.51 -6.75
N CYS A 275 10.65 -25.16 -5.85
CA CYS A 275 10.57 -23.93 -5.07
C CYS A 275 11.97 -23.31 -4.85
N PRO A 276 12.06 -22.02 -4.46
CA PRO A 276 13.34 -21.37 -4.22
C PRO A 276 14.10 -21.99 -3.05
N SER A 277 15.43 -21.94 -3.13
CA SER A 277 16.30 -22.36 -2.03
C SER A 277 16.05 -21.52 -0.77
N GLY A 278 15.90 -22.19 0.38
CA GLY A 278 15.72 -21.54 1.67
C GLY A 278 14.27 -21.22 2.04
N LEU A 279 13.30 -21.51 1.17
CA LEU A 279 11.88 -21.53 1.51
C LEU A 279 11.50 -22.89 2.12
N ASN A 280 10.56 -22.91 3.08
CA ASN A 280 10.03 -24.17 3.61
C ASN A 280 9.02 -24.74 2.62
N CYS A 281 9.45 -25.78 1.88
CA CYS A 281 8.59 -26.44 0.91
C CYS A 281 8.56 -27.96 1.10
N ASN A 282 7.41 -28.55 0.80
CA ASN A 282 7.23 -29.99 0.60
C ASN A 282 6.42 -30.25 -0.69
N PHE A 283 6.33 -31.53 -1.06
CA PHE A 283 5.51 -31.98 -2.18
C PHE A 283 4.52 -33.04 -1.69
N VAL A 284 3.22 -32.78 -1.89
CA VAL A 284 2.14 -33.72 -1.59
C VAL A 284 1.32 -33.90 -2.88
N PRO A 285 1.67 -34.89 -3.73
CA PRO A 285 1.13 -34.96 -5.07
C PRO A 285 -0.38 -35.19 -5.10
N SER A 286 -1.08 -34.52 -6.02
CA SER A 286 -2.47 -34.82 -6.32
C SER A 286 -2.62 -36.29 -6.74
N LYS A 287 -3.54 -37.00 -6.09
CA LYS A 287 -3.68 -38.45 -6.21
C LYS A 287 -4.24 -38.82 -7.58
N THR A 288 -3.80 -39.97 -8.09
CA THR A 288 -4.42 -40.64 -9.24
C THR A 288 -5.20 -41.85 -8.72
N SER A 289 -6.46 -42.00 -9.13
CA SER A 289 -7.25 -43.17 -8.74
C SER A 289 -6.70 -44.45 -9.39
N SER A 290 -7.14 -45.61 -8.90
CA SER A 290 -6.83 -46.91 -9.52
C SER A 290 -7.32 -47.03 -10.97
N THR A 291 -8.29 -46.21 -11.38
CA THR A 291 -8.81 -46.13 -12.75
C THR A 291 -8.09 -45.09 -13.61
N GLY A 292 -7.01 -44.48 -13.10
CA GLY A 292 -6.29 -43.41 -13.79
C GLY A 292 -6.97 -42.04 -13.75
N LYS A 293 -8.04 -41.87 -12.95
CA LYS A 293 -8.74 -40.58 -12.80
C LYS A 293 -7.85 -39.60 -12.03
N ARG A 294 -7.82 -38.34 -12.47
CA ARG A 294 -7.02 -37.24 -11.92
C ARG A 294 -7.87 -35.98 -11.80
N SER A 295 -7.39 -35.02 -11.00
CA SER A 295 -7.92 -33.66 -10.89
C SER A 295 -7.05 -32.61 -11.60
N TYR A 296 -6.12 -33.06 -12.45
CA TYR A 296 -5.22 -32.24 -13.26
C TYR A 296 -5.00 -32.92 -14.63
N THR A 297 -4.48 -32.19 -15.60
CA THR A 297 -4.15 -32.73 -16.94
C THR A 297 -2.64 -32.87 -17.12
N PRO A 298 -2.12 -34.09 -17.38
CA PRO A 298 -0.72 -34.29 -17.71
C PRO A 298 -0.29 -33.49 -18.93
N ALA A 299 0.88 -32.85 -18.85
CA ALA A 299 1.49 -32.12 -19.94
C ALA A 299 3.02 -32.02 -19.77
N VAL A 300 3.64 -31.13 -20.53
CA VAL A 300 5.10 -30.97 -20.62
C VAL A 300 5.50 -29.49 -20.60
N ARG A 301 4.78 -28.62 -19.87
CA ARG A 301 5.06 -27.18 -19.83
C ARG A 301 6.50 -26.87 -19.36
N PRO A 302 7.18 -25.87 -19.92
CA PRO A 302 6.74 -24.96 -20.99
C PRO A 302 6.99 -25.50 -22.43
N ALA A 303 7.31 -26.78 -22.59
CA ALA A 303 7.58 -27.37 -23.91
C ALA A 303 6.30 -27.55 -24.73
N GLN A 304 6.47 -27.89 -26.02
CA GLN A 304 5.37 -28.13 -26.98
C GLN A 304 4.39 -26.95 -27.14
N GLY A 305 4.88 -25.72 -26.92
CA GLY A 305 4.11 -24.50 -27.15
C GLY A 305 3.06 -24.20 -26.09
N VAL A 306 3.07 -24.87 -24.93
CA VAL A 306 2.22 -24.55 -23.78
C VAL A 306 3.09 -23.89 -22.71
N ASP A 307 3.36 -22.61 -22.86
CA ASP A 307 4.16 -21.79 -21.94
C ASP A 307 3.39 -21.40 -20.68
N ILE A 308 4.11 -20.96 -19.65
CA ILE A 308 3.55 -20.41 -18.41
C ILE A 308 3.75 -18.90 -18.45
N ARG A 309 2.64 -18.15 -18.45
CA ARG A 309 2.60 -16.70 -18.71
C ARG A 309 2.19 -15.89 -17.48
N GLN A 310 1.43 -16.48 -16.55
CA GLN A 310 0.85 -15.77 -15.41
C GLN A 310 0.80 -16.67 -14.17
N ILE A 311 0.59 -16.06 -13.02
CA ILE A 311 0.36 -16.75 -11.74
C ILE A 311 -0.96 -16.23 -11.18
N VAL A 312 -1.82 -17.15 -10.73
CA VAL A 312 -3.12 -16.82 -10.13
C VAL A 312 -3.03 -17.04 -8.62
N ILE A 313 -3.33 -15.99 -7.87
CA ILE A 313 -3.43 -15.97 -6.42
C ILE A 313 -4.87 -16.27 -6.05
N HIS A 314 -5.03 -17.25 -5.18
CA HIS A 314 -6.30 -17.74 -4.69
C HIS A 314 -6.34 -17.75 -3.16
N ASP A 315 -7.53 -17.82 -2.61
CA ASP A 315 -7.76 -18.31 -1.25
C ASP A 315 -8.70 -19.51 -1.28
N THR A 316 -8.57 -20.38 -0.29
CA THR A 316 -9.24 -21.68 -0.29
C THR A 316 -10.65 -21.65 0.28
N GLU A 317 -11.09 -20.52 0.85
CA GLU A 317 -12.32 -20.40 1.65
C GLU A 317 -12.41 -21.50 2.73
N GLY A 318 -11.27 -21.75 3.41
CA GLY A 318 -11.15 -22.87 4.34
C GLY A 318 -9.75 -23.08 4.95
N ASP A 319 -9.66 -24.05 5.85
CA ASP A 319 -8.43 -24.45 6.54
C ASP A 319 -7.47 -25.25 5.63
N TYR A 320 -6.20 -25.30 6.02
CA TYR A 320 -5.15 -25.98 5.26
C TYR A 320 -5.41 -27.48 5.06
N ALA A 321 -5.90 -28.18 6.07
CA ALA A 321 -6.08 -29.64 6.01
C ALA A 321 -7.26 -30.04 5.11
N THR A 322 -8.38 -29.30 5.19
CA THR A 322 -9.52 -29.49 4.28
C THR A 322 -9.13 -29.19 2.83
N SER A 323 -8.40 -28.11 2.62
CA SER A 323 -7.95 -27.66 1.30
C SER A 323 -6.99 -28.67 0.67
N LEU A 324 -6.00 -29.15 1.43
CA LEU A 324 -5.07 -30.18 0.98
C LEU A 324 -5.79 -31.46 0.55
N ASN A 325 -6.80 -31.91 1.32
CA ASN A 325 -7.57 -33.10 0.97
C ASN A 325 -8.41 -32.90 -0.31
N THR A 326 -8.98 -31.71 -0.49
CA THR A 326 -9.81 -31.38 -1.66
C THR A 326 -8.97 -31.28 -2.94
N LEU A 327 -7.86 -30.53 -2.89
CA LEU A 327 -6.99 -30.28 -4.04
C LEU A 327 -6.16 -31.50 -4.47
N THR A 328 -5.99 -32.49 -3.57
CA THR A 328 -5.30 -33.76 -3.89
C THR A 328 -6.25 -34.90 -4.25
N SER A 329 -7.58 -34.70 -4.14
CA SER A 329 -8.56 -35.75 -4.45
C SER A 329 -8.75 -35.91 -5.97
N PRO A 330 -8.74 -37.14 -6.51
CA PRO A 330 -9.02 -37.36 -7.93
C PRO A 330 -10.52 -37.20 -8.27
N ASP A 331 -11.38 -37.08 -7.26
CA ASP A 331 -12.83 -36.98 -7.44
C ASP A 331 -13.35 -35.53 -7.33
N SER A 332 -12.55 -34.57 -6.88
CA SER A 332 -12.95 -33.16 -6.70
C SER A 332 -13.01 -32.36 -8.01
N ALA A 333 -12.34 -32.83 -9.07
CA ALA A 333 -12.21 -32.11 -10.34
C ALA A 333 -11.70 -30.65 -10.17
N VAL A 334 -10.87 -30.42 -9.15
CA VAL A 334 -10.16 -29.17 -8.87
C VAL A 334 -8.77 -29.51 -8.32
N SER A 335 -7.77 -28.70 -8.67
CA SER A 335 -6.41 -28.81 -8.14
C SER A 335 -5.69 -27.47 -8.29
N ALA A 336 -4.62 -27.27 -7.54
CA ALA A 336 -3.72 -26.14 -7.68
C ALA A 336 -2.27 -26.63 -7.78
N ASN A 337 -1.36 -25.76 -8.18
CA ASN A 337 0.06 -26.10 -8.18
C ASN A 337 0.65 -26.01 -6.77
N TYR A 338 0.26 -25.01 -5.99
CA TYR A 338 0.79 -24.76 -4.65
C TYR A 338 -0.33 -24.39 -3.67
N LEU A 339 -0.14 -24.75 -2.39
CA LEU A 339 -0.96 -24.38 -1.25
C LEU A 339 -0.08 -23.79 -0.15
N VAL A 340 -0.47 -22.66 0.44
CA VAL A 340 0.31 -21.91 1.44
C VAL A 340 -0.43 -21.84 2.76
N ARG A 341 0.21 -22.39 3.81
CA ARG A 341 -0.36 -22.48 5.17
C ARG A 341 -0.24 -21.15 5.93
N ALA A 342 -1.29 -20.77 6.64
CA ALA A 342 -1.39 -19.52 7.39
C ALA A 342 -0.43 -19.44 8.58
N SER A 343 -0.28 -20.54 9.32
CA SER A 343 0.45 -20.54 10.59
C SER A 343 1.96 -20.27 10.47
N ASP A 344 2.58 -20.67 9.37
CA ASP A 344 4.05 -20.68 9.24
C ASP A 344 4.57 -20.46 7.80
N GLY A 345 3.66 -20.22 6.85
CA GLY A 345 4.03 -20.01 5.45
C GLY A 345 4.64 -21.23 4.76
N LEU A 346 4.36 -22.47 5.23
CA LEU A 346 4.73 -23.68 4.49
C LEU A 346 4.12 -23.64 3.09
N VAL A 347 4.96 -23.85 2.08
CA VAL A 347 4.54 -23.97 0.67
C VAL A 347 4.50 -25.44 0.26
N THR A 348 3.30 -25.95 0.03
CA THR A 348 3.08 -27.33 -0.42
C THR A 348 2.78 -27.36 -1.90
N GLN A 349 3.69 -27.93 -2.69
CA GLN A 349 3.39 -28.21 -4.09
C GLN A 349 2.46 -29.44 -4.19
N LEU A 350 1.45 -29.38 -5.07
CA LEU A 350 0.45 -30.42 -5.27
C LEU A 350 0.47 -30.99 -6.70
N VAL A 351 0.62 -30.11 -7.69
CA VAL A 351 0.75 -30.46 -9.11
C VAL A 351 2.08 -29.90 -9.62
N GLU A 352 2.87 -30.75 -10.28
CA GLU A 352 4.12 -30.34 -10.93
C GLU A 352 3.86 -29.24 -11.97
N ASN A 353 4.76 -28.27 -12.13
CA ASN A 353 4.53 -27.12 -13.02
C ASN A 353 4.40 -27.52 -14.49
N LYS A 354 5.00 -28.66 -14.88
CA LYS A 354 4.86 -29.22 -16.22
C LYS A 354 3.42 -29.63 -16.57
N ASP A 355 2.60 -29.93 -15.56
CA ASP A 355 1.21 -30.37 -15.71
C ASP A 355 0.23 -29.22 -15.46
N LEU A 356 -0.99 -29.35 -15.96
CA LEU A 356 -2.02 -28.30 -15.89
C LEU A 356 -2.93 -28.59 -14.70
N ALA A 357 -2.79 -27.80 -13.65
CA ALA A 357 -3.74 -27.77 -12.55
C ALA A 357 -5.10 -27.22 -13.01
N TRP A 358 -6.18 -27.65 -12.37
CA TRP A 358 -7.55 -27.20 -12.64
C TRP A 358 -7.99 -26.23 -11.55
N HIS A 359 -7.45 -25.01 -11.57
CA HIS A 359 -7.62 -24.03 -10.49
C HIS A 359 -8.50 -22.83 -10.89
N ALA A 360 -8.42 -22.38 -12.14
CA ALA A 360 -9.01 -21.10 -12.54
C ALA A 360 -10.47 -21.21 -13.04
N GLY A 361 -10.98 -22.41 -13.35
CA GLY A 361 -12.28 -22.56 -14.01
C GLY A 361 -12.31 -22.00 -15.46
N ASN A 362 -11.13 -21.74 -16.04
CA ASN A 362 -10.97 -21.25 -17.40
C ASN A 362 -9.80 -22.00 -18.06
N TRP A 363 -10.10 -22.79 -19.09
CA TRP A 363 -9.10 -23.68 -19.71
C TRP A 363 -7.91 -22.94 -20.31
N THR A 364 -8.13 -21.80 -20.98
CA THR A 364 -7.05 -20.95 -21.51
C THR A 364 -6.11 -20.50 -20.41
N LEU A 365 -6.62 -20.16 -19.22
CA LEU A 365 -5.74 -19.83 -18.10
C LEU A 365 -5.10 -21.07 -17.47
N ASN A 366 -5.85 -22.13 -17.19
CA ASN A 366 -5.28 -23.38 -16.65
C ASN A 366 -4.10 -23.91 -17.50
N MET A 367 -4.12 -23.71 -18.83
CA MET A 367 -3.00 -24.01 -19.72
C MET A 367 -1.75 -23.18 -19.43
N HIS A 368 -1.91 -21.87 -19.18
CA HIS A 368 -0.81 -20.90 -19.15
C HIS A 368 -0.54 -20.29 -17.77
N THR A 369 -1.14 -20.82 -16.71
CA THR A 369 -0.96 -20.29 -15.35
C THR A 369 -0.50 -21.32 -14.34
N ILE A 370 0.12 -20.82 -13.28
CA ILE A 370 0.35 -21.54 -12.02
C ILE A 370 -0.67 -21.02 -10.99
N GLY A 371 -1.41 -21.93 -10.35
CA GLY A 371 -2.33 -21.59 -9.26
C GLY A 371 -1.66 -21.70 -7.89
N VAL A 372 -1.74 -20.64 -7.08
CA VAL A 372 -1.23 -20.59 -5.71
C VAL A 372 -2.38 -20.29 -4.75
N GLU A 373 -2.73 -21.29 -3.96
CA GLU A 373 -3.82 -21.27 -2.98
C GLU A 373 -3.31 -20.84 -1.61
N HIS A 374 -4.09 -20.03 -0.90
CA HIS A 374 -3.80 -19.60 0.47
C HIS A 374 -4.89 -20.10 1.40
N GLU A 375 -4.49 -20.76 2.49
CA GLU A 375 -5.40 -20.99 3.61
C GLU A 375 -5.96 -19.64 4.08
N GLY A 376 -7.27 -19.46 3.99
CA GLY A 376 -7.87 -18.14 4.13
C GLY A 376 -9.31 -18.10 3.65
N PHE A 377 -9.88 -16.91 3.78
CA PHE A 377 -11.23 -16.58 3.33
C PHE A 377 -11.22 -15.21 2.68
N ALA A 378 -11.95 -15.06 1.58
CA ALA A 378 -12.08 -13.78 0.91
C ALA A 378 -12.80 -12.75 1.80
N ILE A 379 -13.87 -13.18 2.49
CA ILE A 379 -14.57 -12.41 3.53
C ILE A 379 -15.08 -13.36 4.63
N GLN A 380 -14.47 -13.26 5.81
CA GLN A 380 -15.00 -13.83 7.04
C GLN A 380 -14.77 -12.83 8.19
N GLU A 381 -15.70 -12.78 9.15
CA GLU A 381 -15.54 -11.94 10.35
C GLU A 381 -14.30 -12.44 11.13
N GLY A 382 -13.37 -11.53 11.42
CA GLY A 382 -12.11 -11.88 12.07
C GLY A 382 -11.26 -12.89 11.30
N SER A 383 -11.04 -12.62 10.01
CA SER A 383 -10.05 -13.32 9.21
C SER A 383 -9.16 -12.33 8.47
N TRP A 384 -7.86 -12.58 8.52
CA TRP A 384 -6.82 -11.87 7.78
C TRP A 384 -5.67 -12.84 7.42
N TYR A 385 -4.95 -12.52 6.35
CA TYR A 385 -3.81 -13.29 5.84
C TYR A 385 -2.53 -12.96 6.61
N SER A 386 -1.77 -13.98 7.02
CA SER A 386 -0.58 -13.78 7.83
C SER A 386 0.60 -13.23 7.03
N GLU A 387 1.53 -12.54 7.72
CA GLU A 387 2.75 -12.05 7.07
C GLU A 387 3.59 -13.20 6.51
N SER A 388 3.63 -14.33 7.23
CA SER A 388 4.33 -15.53 6.76
C SER A 388 3.78 -16.06 5.44
N GLN A 389 2.46 -15.98 5.20
CA GLN A 389 1.87 -16.30 3.90
C GLN A 389 2.36 -15.33 2.83
N TYR A 390 2.21 -14.02 3.05
CA TYR A 390 2.62 -13.01 2.07
C TYR A 390 4.08 -13.16 1.65
N GLU A 391 5.00 -13.33 2.60
CA GLU A 391 6.43 -13.45 2.34
C GLU A 391 6.81 -14.77 1.64
N SER A 392 6.22 -15.89 2.07
CA SER A 392 6.49 -17.19 1.44
C SER A 392 5.94 -17.24 0.02
N THR A 393 4.75 -16.68 -0.20
CA THR A 393 4.16 -16.54 -1.53
C THR A 393 4.97 -15.59 -2.39
N ALA A 394 5.40 -14.44 -1.88
CA ALA A 394 6.21 -13.49 -2.63
C ALA A 394 7.54 -14.11 -3.08
N ALA A 395 8.19 -14.89 -2.20
CA ALA A 395 9.41 -15.64 -2.54
C ALA A 395 9.15 -16.69 -3.63
N LEU A 396 8.07 -17.46 -3.51
CA LEU A 396 7.67 -18.45 -4.52
C LEU A 396 7.36 -17.79 -5.86
N VAL A 397 6.54 -16.73 -5.87
CA VAL A 397 6.12 -16.02 -7.07
C VAL A 397 7.33 -15.39 -7.77
N LYS A 398 8.25 -14.76 -7.02
CA LYS A 398 9.50 -14.24 -7.61
C LYS A 398 10.33 -15.33 -8.27
N PHE A 399 10.49 -16.49 -7.62
CA PHE A 399 11.19 -17.64 -8.19
C PHE A 399 10.53 -18.16 -9.48
N LEU A 400 9.21 -18.30 -9.48
CA LEU A 400 8.46 -18.77 -10.65
C LEU A 400 8.50 -17.73 -11.78
N ALA A 401 8.41 -16.45 -11.43
CA ALA A 401 8.51 -15.34 -12.37
C ALA A 401 9.88 -15.29 -13.04
N ASP A 402 10.96 -15.42 -12.27
CA ASP A 402 12.32 -15.50 -12.82
C ASP A 402 12.50 -16.76 -13.69
N LYS A 403 11.95 -17.90 -13.27
CA LYS A 403 12.06 -19.18 -13.99
C LYS A 403 11.35 -19.16 -15.35
N TYR A 404 10.19 -18.51 -15.45
CA TYR A 404 9.35 -18.52 -16.64
C TYR A 404 9.30 -17.18 -17.39
N GLY A 405 10.01 -16.16 -16.92
CA GLY A 405 10.04 -14.83 -17.54
C GLY A 405 8.73 -14.04 -17.38
N ILE A 406 8.05 -14.20 -16.24
CA ILE A 406 6.78 -13.55 -15.95
C ILE A 406 7.04 -12.15 -15.36
N PRO A 407 6.52 -11.07 -15.94
CA PRO A 407 6.63 -9.74 -15.34
C PRO A 407 5.97 -9.68 -13.96
N LEU A 408 6.63 -9.00 -13.01
CA LEU A 408 6.07 -8.74 -11.68
C LEU A 408 5.16 -7.50 -11.73
N ASP A 409 4.01 -7.65 -12.38
CA ASP A 409 2.93 -6.67 -12.44
C ASP A 409 1.56 -7.34 -12.22
N ARG A 410 0.49 -6.55 -12.16
CA ARG A 410 -0.86 -7.09 -11.91
C ARG A 410 -1.54 -7.61 -13.17
N GLU A 411 -0.90 -7.51 -14.33
CA GLU A 411 -1.33 -8.09 -15.59
C GLU A 411 -0.87 -9.54 -15.70
N HIS A 412 0.15 -9.95 -14.92
CA HIS A 412 0.65 -11.32 -14.91
C HIS A 412 0.60 -12.01 -13.54
N ILE A 413 0.62 -11.25 -12.44
CA ILE A 413 0.29 -11.77 -11.10
C ILE A 413 -1.15 -11.37 -10.82
N ILE A 414 -2.09 -12.30 -11.04
CA ILE A 414 -3.53 -12.04 -11.04
C ILE A 414 -4.24 -12.68 -9.85
N GLY A 415 -5.37 -12.14 -9.40
CA GLY A 415 -6.29 -12.84 -8.49
C GLY A 415 -7.24 -13.75 -9.28
N HIS A 416 -7.90 -14.70 -8.61
CA HIS A 416 -8.99 -15.44 -9.26
C HIS A 416 -10.13 -14.51 -9.70
N ASP A 417 -10.34 -13.43 -8.96
CA ASP A 417 -11.26 -12.35 -9.30
C ASP A 417 -10.93 -11.64 -10.62
N ASP A 418 -9.69 -11.70 -11.11
CA ASP A 418 -9.27 -11.14 -12.39
C ASP A 418 -9.48 -12.13 -13.56
N VAL A 419 -9.79 -13.41 -13.29
CA VAL A 419 -9.95 -14.45 -14.32
C VAL A 419 -11.15 -14.13 -15.22
N PRO A 420 -11.05 -14.26 -16.56
CA PRO A 420 -12.16 -13.97 -17.46
C PRO A 420 -13.35 -14.90 -17.26
N ILE A 421 -14.55 -14.35 -17.43
CA ILE A 421 -15.72 -15.18 -17.76
C ILE A 421 -15.39 -15.93 -19.05
N GLN A 422 -15.42 -17.27 -19.03
CA GLN A 422 -15.05 -18.06 -20.19
C GLN A 422 -16.07 -17.92 -21.33
N LEU A 423 -17.36 -18.06 -21.01
CA LEU A 423 -18.51 -17.96 -21.92
C LEU A 423 -19.72 -17.41 -21.18
N ASP A 424 -20.74 -16.95 -21.92
CA ASP A 424 -21.95 -16.37 -21.34
C ASP A 424 -22.61 -17.24 -20.26
N ARG A 425 -22.64 -18.57 -20.47
CA ARG A 425 -23.23 -19.54 -19.54
C ARG A 425 -22.44 -19.72 -18.24
N ASN A 426 -21.15 -19.33 -18.22
CA ASN A 426 -20.26 -19.50 -17.09
C ASN A 426 -20.26 -18.27 -16.15
N SER A 427 -21.06 -17.24 -16.41
CA SER A 427 -21.03 -16.02 -15.60
C SER A 427 -21.42 -16.20 -14.13
N SER A 428 -22.16 -17.27 -13.79
CA SER A 428 -22.50 -17.61 -12.41
C SER A 428 -21.44 -18.47 -11.71
N GLN A 429 -20.41 -18.93 -12.42
CA GLN A 429 -19.34 -19.80 -11.91
C GLN A 429 -18.04 -19.02 -11.67
N THR A 430 -18.06 -17.70 -11.79
CA THR A 430 -16.90 -16.86 -11.54
C THR A 430 -16.60 -16.74 -10.07
N HIS A 431 -15.32 -16.81 -9.76
CA HIS A 431 -14.77 -16.63 -8.43
C HIS A 431 -14.34 -15.18 -8.17
N TRP A 432 -14.08 -14.87 -6.89
CA TRP A 432 -13.78 -13.52 -6.42
C TRP A 432 -12.70 -13.47 -5.32
N ASP A 433 -12.06 -14.60 -5.02
CA ASP A 433 -10.84 -14.71 -4.21
C ASP A 433 -9.63 -14.04 -4.93
N PRO A 434 -8.62 -13.53 -4.20
CA PRO A 434 -8.42 -13.58 -2.75
C PRO A 434 -9.24 -12.54 -1.95
N GLY A 435 -10.26 -11.93 -2.59
CA GLY A 435 -11.20 -11.04 -1.91
C GLY A 435 -10.72 -9.59 -1.73
N PRO A 436 -11.52 -8.76 -1.02
CA PRO A 436 -11.22 -7.36 -0.78
C PRO A 436 -10.11 -7.10 0.24
N PHE A 437 -9.73 -8.10 1.05
CA PHE A 437 -8.82 -7.95 2.19
C PHE A 437 -7.40 -8.45 1.94
N TRP A 438 -7.13 -9.02 0.75
CA TRP A 438 -5.76 -9.26 0.30
C TRP A 438 -5.07 -7.94 -0.05
N ASP A 439 -4.03 -7.57 0.70
CA ASP A 439 -3.26 -6.35 0.49
C ASP A 439 -2.31 -6.51 -0.71
N TRP A 440 -2.86 -6.22 -1.90
CA TRP A 440 -2.09 -6.21 -3.14
C TRP A 440 -0.91 -5.22 -3.12
N ASN A 441 -0.99 -4.11 -2.39
CA ASN A 441 0.13 -3.17 -2.33
C ASN A 441 1.29 -3.80 -1.58
N HIS A 442 1.04 -4.35 -0.39
CA HIS A 442 2.07 -5.05 0.39
C HIS A 442 2.65 -6.25 -0.36
N PHE A 443 1.77 -7.12 -0.89
CA PHE A 443 2.21 -8.31 -1.60
C PHE A 443 3.13 -8.00 -2.79
N MET A 444 2.77 -7.00 -3.60
CA MET A 444 3.61 -6.58 -4.73
C MET A 444 4.91 -5.91 -4.26
N ALA A 445 4.89 -5.14 -3.16
CA ALA A 445 6.09 -4.53 -2.58
C ALA A 445 7.12 -5.57 -2.11
N LEU A 446 6.68 -6.67 -1.48
CA LEU A 446 7.56 -7.77 -1.05
C LEU A 446 8.34 -8.40 -2.21
N MET A 447 7.78 -8.40 -3.41
CA MET A 447 8.45 -8.89 -4.63
C MET A 447 9.38 -7.86 -5.26
N GLY A 448 9.41 -6.63 -4.74
CA GLY A 448 10.10 -5.48 -5.34
C GLY A 448 9.37 -4.91 -6.56
N ALA A 449 8.10 -5.27 -6.76
CA ALA A 449 7.30 -4.72 -7.84
C ALA A 449 6.87 -3.29 -7.51
N PRO A 450 6.86 -2.36 -8.49
CA PRO A 450 6.43 -1.00 -8.21
C PRO A 450 4.96 -0.97 -7.79
N THR A 451 4.67 -0.52 -6.57
CA THR A 451 3.30 -0.28 -6.12
C THR A 451 2.92 1.15 -6.46
N GLY A 452 3.68 2.10 -5.91
CA GLY A 452 3.39 3.53 -5.93
C GLY A 452 2.31 3.94 -4.92
N ALA A 453 2.00 3.08 -3.95
CA ALA A 453 1.12 3.43 -2.82
C ALA A 453 1.73 4.56 -1.97
N ASP A 454 0.87 5.31 -1.30
CA ASP A 454 1.24 6.46 -0.45
C ASP A 454 2.02 7.57 -1.18
N GLY A 455 1.80 7.70 -2.48
CA GLY A 455 2.36 8.78 -3.27
C GLY A 455 1.70 10.13 -2.95
N ALA A 456 2.45 11.21 -3.15
CA ALA A 456 1.97 12.58 -3.01
C ALA A 456 0.87 12.96 -4.01
N GLY A 457 0.60 12.09 -4.99
CA GLY A 457 -0.39 12.27 -6.04
C GLY A 457 0.07 13.26 -7.11
N GLY A 458 -0.89 13.76 -7.89
CA GLY A 458 -0.64 14.67 -9.00
C GLY A 458 -1.76 14.64 -10.04
N PRO A 459 -1.69 15.53 -11.06
CA PRO A 459 -2.64 15.51 -12.15
C PRO A 459 -2.54 14.21 -12.95
N VAL A 460 -3.70 13.66 -13.31
CA VAL A 460 -3.82 12.60 -14.31
C VAL A 460 -4.61 13.13 -15.51
N GLN A 461 -4.29 12.64 -16.71
CA GLN A 461 -4.79 13.18 -17.98
C GLN A 461 -5.52 12.12 -18.81
N ALA A 462 -6.51 12.53 -19.60
CA ALA A 462 -7.20 11.60 -20.50
C ALA A 462 -6.21 10.95 -21.49
N GLY A 463 -6.33 9.63 -21.69
CA GLY A 463 -5.42 8.83 -22.51
C GLY A 463 -4.13 8.37 -21.82
N GLN A 464 -3.92 8.78 -20.56
CA GLN A 464 -2.82 8.29 -19.74
C GLN A 464 -3.17 6.93 -19.12
N VAL A 465 -2.18 6.05 -18.96
CA VAL A 465 -2.32 4.84 -18.14
C VAL A 465 -1.86 5.13 -16.72
N VAL A 466 -2.72 4.76 -15.77
CA VAL A 466 -2.44 4.86 -14.33
C VAL A 466 -2.58 3.50 -13.69
N ARG A 467 -1.68 3.19 -12.76
CA ARG A 467 -1.85 2.11 -11.78
C ARG A 467 -2.69 2.64 -10.63
N VAL A 468 -3.70 1.89 -10.22
CA VAL A 468 -4.56 2.27 -9.08
C VAL A 468 -3.97 1.70 -7.80
N VAL A 469 -3.84 2.54 -6.77
CA VAL A 469 -3.18 2.22 -5.49
C VAL A 469 -3.88 2.93 -4.33
N PRO A 470 -5.13 2.56 -4.01
CA PRO A 470 -5.73 3.04 -2.77
C PRO A 470 -4.89 2.58 -1.57
N PRO A 471 -4.80 3.38 -0.49
CA PRO A 471 -4.09 2.97 0.71
C PRO A 471 -4.81 1.79 1.37
N PHE A 472 -4.07 0.85 1.94
CA PHE A 472 -4.64 -0.24 2.74
C PHE A 472 -4.64 0.14 4.23
N THR A 473 -5.33 1.23 4.56
CA THR A 473 -5.41 1.79 5.93
C THR A 473 -6.83 2.21 6.26
N THR A 474 -7.04 2.75 7.46
CA THR A 474 -8.30 3.40 7.87
C THR A 474 -8.79 4.50 6.90
N ALA A 475 -7.91 5.06 6.07
CA ALA A 475 -8.28 6.01 5.02
C ALA A 475 -9.10 5.38 3.87
N ASN A 476 -9.13 4.05 3.74
CA ASN A 476 -9.87 3.32 2.72
C ASN A 476 -10.61 2.10 3.30
N GLN A 477 -11.62 2.35 4.12
CA GLN A 477 -12.50 1.32 4.66
C GLN A 477 -13.91 1.46 4.10
N LEU A 478 -14.16 0.77 2.98
CA LEU A 478 -15.44 0.83 2.29
C LEU A 478 -16.46 -0.09 2.95
N LYS A 479 -17.72 0.37 3.03
CA LYS A 479 -18.81 -0.48 3.49
C LYS A 479 -19.03 -1.65 2.52
N LEU A 480 -19.16 -2.84 3.10
CA LEU A 480 -19.37 -4.10 2.40
C LEU A 480 -20.50 -4.92 3.04
N THR A 481 -21.07 -5.78 2.22
CA THR A 481 -22.09 -6.77 2.59
C THR A 481 -21.80 -8.11 1.91
N VAL A 482 -22.14 -9.20 2.60
CA VAL A 482 -22.24 -10.56 2.03
C VAL A 482 -23.69 -11.02 2.19
N GLY A 483 -24.37 -11.25 1.06
CA GLY A 483 -25.83 -11.28 1.03
C GLY A 483 -26.42 -9.99 1.60
N THR A 484 -27.17 -10.08 2.71
CA THR A 484 -27.72 -8.93 3.46
C THR A 484 -26.93 -8.59 4.73
N LYS A 485 -25.91 -9.37 5.06
CA LYS A 485 -25.14 -9.20 6.29
C LYS A 485 -24.04 -8.13 6.07
N PRO A 486 -23.93 -7.13 6.94
CA PRO A 486 -22.79 -6.20 6.90
C PRO A 486 -21.50 -6.94 7.25
N VAL A 487 -20.41 -6.52 6.62
CA VAL A 487 -19.05 -6.95 6.95
C VAL A 487 -18.44 -5.91 7.89
N THR A 488 -17.63 -6.35 8.86
CA THR A 488 -16.88 -5.46 9.74
C THR A 488 -16.01 -4.51 8.93
N THR A 489 -16.05 -3.23 9.27
CA THR A 489 -15.31 -2.19 8.56
C THR A 489 -13.82 -2.38 8.80
N GLN A 490 -13.07 -2.67 7.74
CA GLN A 490 -11.62 -2.80 7.76
C GLN A 490 -11.03 -2.33 6.43
N PRO A 491 -9.71 -2.10 6.34
CA PRO A 491 -9.09 -1.62 5.09
C PRO A 491 -9.36 -2.57 3.92
N VAL A 492 -9.60 -2.01 2.75
CA VAL A 492 -9.87 -2.79 1.52
C VAL A 492 -8.90 -2.43 0.41
N ASN A 493 -8.68 -3.38 -0.51
CA ASN A 493 -7.77 -3.24 -1.64
C ASN A 493 -8.43 -2.58 -2.88
N PHE A 494 -9.54 -1.86 -2.72
CA PHE A 494 -10.30 -1.33 -3.85
C PHE A 494 -10.99 0.00 -3.55
N GLY A 495 -11.34 0.73 -4.62
CA GLY A 495 -12.26 1.87 -4.62
C GLY A 495 -13.58 1.54 -5.32
N TYR A 496 -14.69 2.18 -4.93
CA TYR A 496 -15.94 2.06 -5.68
C TYR A 496 -15.92 2.89 -6.97
N LEU A 497 -16.54 2.35 -8.01
CA LEU A 497 -16.77 2.99 -9.30
C LEU A 497 -18.21 3.48 -9.45
N TYR A 498 -18.33 4.72 -9.92
CA TYR A 498 -19.56 5.49 -10.02
C TYR A 498 -19.80 5.98 -11.45
N THR A 499 -21.05 6.25 -11.77
CA THR A 499 -21.48 6.83 -13.07
C THR A 499 -21.12 8.31 -13.24
N SER A 500 -20.83 9.03 -12.15
CA SER A 500 -20.42 10.44 -12.15
C SER A 500 -19.47 10.71 -10.97
N PRO A 501 -18.75 11.86 -10.92
CA PRO A 501 -17.76 12.15 -9.87
C PRO A 501 -18.43 12.53 -8.52
N SER A 502 -19.19 11.59 -7.95
CA SER A 502 -19.83 11.72 -6.64
C SER A 502 -20.02 10.35 -6.01
N THR A 503 -19.79 10.24 -4.70
CA THR A 503 -20.07 9.02 -3.92
C THR A 503 -21.57 8.78 -3.71
N THR A 504 -22.41 9.77 -4.02
CA THR A 504 -23.88 9.64 -4.02
C THR A 504 -24.43 9.16 -5.36
N ALA A 505 -23.59 9.06 -6.39
CA ALA A 505 -24.02 8.58 -7.70
C ALA A 505 -24.24 7.07 -7.70
N THR A 506 -24.96 6.58 -8.70
CA THR A 506 -25.17 5.13 -8.87
C THR A 506 -23.83 4.44 -9.14
N THR A 507 -23.54 3.37 -8.40
CA THR A 507 -22.41 2.48 -8.67
C THR A 507 -22.63 1.73 -9.97
N LEU A 508 -21.55 1.28 -10.60
CA LEU A 508 -21.67 0.54 -11.85
C LEU A 508 -22.36 -0.83 -11.67
N SER A 509 -22.94 -1.31 -12.77
CA SER A 509 -23.49 -2.65 -12.91
C SER A 509 -22.86 -3.36 -14.11
N ASP A 510 -22.76 -4.69 -14.02
CA ASP A 510 -22.32 -5.56 -15.11
C ASP A 510 -23.52 -6.22 -15.78
N PRO A 511 -23.60 -6.28 -17.12
CA PRO A 511 -24.70 -6.92 -17.83
C PRO A 511 -24.82 -8.44 -17.60
N TYR A 512 -23.79 -9.09 -17.03
CA TYR A 512 -23.86 -10.49 -16.61
C TYR A 512 -24.46 -10.69 -15.21
N PHE A 513 -24.76 -9.63 -14.46
CA PHE A 513 -25.44 -9.73 -13.17
C PHE A 513 -26.97 -9.74 -13.31
N THR A 514 -27.61 -10.67 -12.61
CA THR A 514 -29.07 -10.91 -12.66
C THR A 514 -29.77 -10.84 -11.29
N ALA A 515 -29.29 -9.94 -10.40
CA ALA A 515 -29.95 -9.47 -9.16
C ALA A 515 -29.60 -10.11 -7.78
N LEU A 516 -28.56 -10.94 -7.63
CA LEU A 516 -28.20 -11.56 -6.33
C LEU A 516 -26.74 -11.36 -5.88
N TRP A 517 -26.06 -10.32 -6.36
CA TRP A 517 -24.64 -10.09 -6.05
C TRP A 517 -24.50 -9.11 -4.89
N SER A 518 -23.92 -9.56 -3.78
CA SER A 518 -23.59 -8.68 -2.65
C SER A 518 -22.33 -7.87 -2.93
N GLU A 519 -22.13 -6.79 -2.17
CA GLU A 519 -20.99 -5.89 -2.39
C GLU A 519 -19.64 -6.61 -2.30
N GLY A 520 -19.52 -7.68 -1.51
CA GLY A 520 -18.33 -8.52 -1.43
C GLY A 520 -17.91 -9.14 -2.78
N SER A 521 -18.81 -9.85 -3.46
CA SER A 521 -18.53 -10.56 -4.71
C SER A 521 -18.75 -9.71 -5.98
N ASN A 522 -19.30 -8.51 -5.84
CA ASN A 522 -19.60 -7.62 -6.96
C ASN A 522 -18.31 -7.05 -7.59
N TRP A 523 -17.91 -7.56 -8.76
CA TRP A 523 -16.77 -7.01 -9.50
C TRP A 523 -17.07 -5.73 -10.27
N SER A 524 -18.32 -5.49 -10.63
CA SER A 524 -18.72 -4.50 -11.64
C SER A 524 -18.38 -3.06 -11.26
N ASN A 525 -18.22 -2.78 -9.97
CA ASN A 525 -18.05 -1.46 -9.43
C ASN A 525 -16.78 -1.32 -8.58
N LYS A 526 -15.77 -2.16 -8.80
CA LYS A 526 -14.52 -2.14 -8.03
C LYS A 526 -13.32 -1.83 -8.92
N VAL A 527 -12.57 -0.81 -8.52
CA VAL A 527 -11.23 -0.52 -9.06
C VAL A 527 -10.18 -1.02 -8.07
N ARG A 528 -9.45 -2.07 -8.46
CA ARG A 528 -8.56 -2.85 -7.57
C ARG A 528 -7.15 -2.30 -7.53
N ALA A 529 -6.51 -2.42 -6.37
CA ALA A 529 -5.12 -2.06 -6.14
C ALA A 529 -4.17 -2.82 -7.08
N GLY A 530 -3.14 -2.10 -7.52
CA GLY A 530 -2.11 -2.51 -8.47
C GLY A 530 -2.55 -2.65 -9.94
N SER A 531 -3.85 -2.65 -10.24
CA SER A 531 -4.35 -2.78 -11.61
C SER A 531 -4.15 -1.49 -12.43
N SER A 532 -3.83 -1.64 -13.72
CA SER A 532 -3.64 -0.50 -14.62
C SER A 532 -4.88 -0.19 -15.46
N TYR A 533 -5.21 1.09 -15.61
CA TYR A 533 -6.35 1.55 -16.40
C TYR A 533 -6.01 2.78 -17.24
N VAL A 534 -6.73 2.95 -18.34
CA VAL A 534 -6.65 4.17 -19.16
C VAL A 534 -7.60 5.22 -18.60
N VAL A 535 -7.07 6.40 -18.28
CA VAL A 535 -7.83 7.55 -17.82
C VAL A 535 -8.70 8.08 -18.96
N ALA A 536 -9.99 8.24 -18.70
CA ALA A 536 -10.97 8.83 -19.61
C ALA A 536 -11.14 10.34 -19.36
N GLU A 537 -11.07 10.77 -18.10
CA GLU A 537 -11.27 12.16 -17.66
C GLU A 537 -10.72 12.31 -16.23
N ALA A 538 -10.36 13.54 -15.81
CA ALA A 538 -9.93 13.82 -14.44
C ALA A 538 -10.50 15.14 -13.94
N ARG A 539 -10.87 15.22 -12.66
CA ARG A 539 -11.38 16.41 -11.98
C ARG A 539 -10.91 16.44 -10.53
N THR A 540 -9.96 17.31 -10.19
CA THR A 540 -9.40 17.53 -8.83
C THR A 540 -9.25 16.27 -7.95
N ASN A 541 -10.33 15.78 -7.32
CA ASN A 541 -10.36 14.60 -6.43
C ASN A 541 -11.04 13.36 -7.05
N TRP A 542 -11.28 13.35 -8.35
CA TRP A 542 -12.01 12.31 -9.07
C TRP A 542 -11.29 11.96 -10.35
N THR A 543 -11.17 10.66 -10.63
CA THR A 543 -10.59 10.15 -11.87
C THR A 543 -11.60 9.24 -12.54
N ALA A 544 -11.81 9.44 -13.84
CA ALA A 544 -12.59 8.55 -14.67
C ALA A 544 -11.66 7.64 -15.46
N ILE A 545 -12.01 6.36 -15.58
CA ILE A 545 -11.31 5.35 -16.39
C ILE A 545 -12.27 4.71 -17.39
N TRP A 546 -11.72 4.14 -18.46
CA TRP A 546 -12.47 3.22 -19.31
C TRP A 546 -12.57 1.86 -18.62
N TYR A 547 -13.80 1.39 -18.40
CA TYR A 547 -14.10 0.20 -17.62
C TYR A 547 -15.37 -0.49 -18.12
N GLY A 548 -15.24 -1.73 -18.60
CA GLY A 548 -16.37 -2.57 -19.01
C GLY A 548 -17.22 -1.98 -20.15
N GLY A 549 -16.63 -1.14 -21.01
CA GLY A 549 -17.35 -0.43 -22.07
C GLY A 549 -17.98 0.89 -21.62
N LYS A 550 -17.71 1.34 -20.39
CA LYS A 550 -18.28 2.53 -19.76
C LYS A 550 -17.17 3.49 -19.30
N LYS A 551 -17.52 4.76 -19.14
CA LYS A 551 -16.72 5.73 -18.37
C LYS A 551 -17.08 5.57 -16.89
N ALA A 552 -16.08 5.33 -16.04
CA ALA A 552 -16.25 4.95 -14.65
C ALA A 552 -15.45 5.84 -13.72
N TRP A 553 -16.08 6.49 -12.74
CA TRP A 553 -15.45 7.44 -11.82
C TRP A 553 -15.11 6.80 -10.48
N PHE A 554 -13.93 7.05 -9.96
CA PHE A 554 -13.58 6.75 -8.57
C PHE A 554 -13.01 7.98 -7.87
N TYR A 555 -13.17 8.01 -6.55
CA TYR A 555 -12.58 9.05 -5.70
C TYR A 555 -11.07 8.84 -5.63
N ASN A 556 -10.32 9.87 -6.02
CA ASN A 556 -8.88 9.89 -6.13
C ASN A 556 -8.36 11.26 -5.64
N PRO A 557 -8.33 11.49 -4.32
CA PRO A 557 -8.06 12.81 -3.75
C PRO A 557 -6.67 13.30 -4.16
N GLY A 558 -6.61 14.41 -4.89
CA GLY A 558 -5.35 14.96 -5.41
C GLY A 558 -4.52 14.00 -6.29
N GLY A 559 -5.11 12.92 -6.82
CA GLY A 559 -4.39 11.89 -7.56
C GLY A 559 -3.64 10.88 -6.70
N GLN A 560 -3.75 10.91 -5.37
CA GLN A 560 -2.95 10.09 -4.45
C GLN A 560 -3.24 8.59 -4.50
N TYR A 561 -4.38 8.17 -5.06
CA TYR A 561 -4.75 6.76 -5.21
C TYR A 561 -4.36 6.21 -6.59
N THR A 562 -3.51 6.92 -7.32
CA THR A 562 -3.02 6.51 -8.64
C THR A 562 -1.57 6.88 -8.86
N VAL A 563 -0.87 6.04 -9.59
CA VAL A 563 0.48 6.34 -10.09
C VAL A 563 0.47 6.30 -11.61
N PRO A 564 0.78 7.42 -12.27
CA PRO A 564 1.10 7.44 -13.68
C PRO A 564 2.23 6.48 -14.06
N LEU A 565 2.03 5.64 -15.07
CA LEU A 565 3.12 4.79 -15.58
C LEU A 565 4.05 5.63 -16.47
N ALA A 566 5.34 5.63 -16.13
CA ALA A 566 6.37 6.46 -16.79
C ALA A 566 6.85 5.87 -18.13
N SER A 567 6.91 4.54 -18.26
CA SER A 567 7.00 3.90 -19.57
C SER A 567 5.72 4.26 -20.34
N SER A 568 5.75 4.41 -21.66
CA SER A 568 4.53 4.66 -22.44
C SER A 568 3.85 3.33 -22.79
N PRO A 569 3.01 2.73 -21.91
CA PRO A 569 2.42 1.44 -22.19
C PRO A 569 1.56 1.51 -23.45
N SER A 570 1.44 0.34 -24.09
CA SER A 570 0.57 0.18 -25.24
C SER A 570 -0.88 0.13 -24.81
N LEU A 571 -1.69 0.92 -25.50
CA LEU A 571 -3.15 0.92 -25.43
C LEU A 571 -3.71 0.06 -26.55
N VAL A 572 -4.91 -0.47 -26.36
CA VAL A 572 -5.72 -1.14 -27.39
C VAL A 572 -6.97 -0.31 -27.64
N LYS A 573 -7.24 -0.02 -28.92
CA LYS A 573 -8.42 0.72 -29.39
C LYS A 573 -9.09 -0.05 -30.53
N ALA A 574 -10.41 0.08 -30.66
CA ALA A 574 -11.12 -0.44 -31.82
C ALA A 574 -10.61 0.23 -33.12
N LYS A 575 -10.52 -0.56 -34.20
CA LYS A 575 -10.36 0.00 -35.55
C LYS A 575 -11.66 0.68 -35.98
N ALA A 576 -11.54 1.73 -36.79
CA ALA A 576 -12.70 2.45 -37.32
C ALA A 576 -13.60 1.50 -38.13
N GLY A 577 -14.91 1.54 -37.89
CA GLY A 577 -15.91 0.73 -38.60
C GLY A 577 -15.94 -0.75 -38.20
N VAL A 578 -15.15 -1.20 -37.22
CA VAL A 578 -15.11 -2.60 -36.77
C VAL A 578 -15.86 -2.75 -35.45
N THR A 579 -16.77 -3.71 -35.37
CA THR A 579 -17.35 -4.17 -34.10
C THR A 579 -16.42 -5.18 -33.46
N VAL A 580 -15.74 -4.77 -32.40
CA VAL A 580 -14.77 -5.61 -31.68
C VAL A 580 -15.50 -6.48 -30.67
N ARG A 581 -15.34 -7.81 -30.82
CA ARG A 581 -15.84 -8.81 -29.89
C ARG A 581 -14.87 -9.03 -28.74
N ILE A 582 -15.41 -9.31 -27.55
CA ILE A 582 -14.65 -9.65 -26.35
C ILE A 582 -14.72 -11.16 -26.13
N TYR A 583 -13.56 -11.79 -25.98
CA TYR A 583 -13.42 -13.23 -25.81
C TYR A 583 -12.97 -13.55 -24.39
N GLY A 584 -13.58 -14.57 -23.79
CA GLY A 584 -13.21 -15.14 -22.48
C GLY A 584 -12.15 -16.24 -22.55
N ARG A 585 -11.73 -16.59 -23.77
CA ARG A 585 -10.76 -17.64 -24.10
C ARG A 585 -10.15 -17.36 -25.46
N SER A 586 -8.92 -17.82 -25.69
CA SER A 586 -8.18 -17.62 -26.94
C SER A 586 -8.00 -18.95 -27.68
N TYR A 587 -9.09 -19.58 -28.12
CA TYR A 587 -9.01 -20.84 -28.87
C TYR A 587 -8.65 -20.64 -30.34
N PRO A 588 -8.00 -21.64 -30.98
CA PRO A 588 -7.66 -21.60 -32.39
C PRO A 588 -8.89 -21.75 -33.27
N GLU A 589 -8.79 -21.36 -34.54
CA GLU A 589 -9.84 -21.61 -35.53
C GLU A 589 -10.06 -23.12 -35.79
N THR A 590 -11.28 -23.52 -36.17
CA THR A 590 -11.66 -24.93 -36.44
C THR A 590 -10.69 -25.65 -37.38
N ALA A 591 -10.16 -24.95 -38.39
CA ALA A 591 -9.20 -25.51 -39.34
C ALA A 591 -7.92 -26.05 -38.68
N ALA A 592 -7.47 -25.45 -37.58
CA ALA A 592 -6.28 -25.92 -36.84
C ALA A 592 -6.55 -27.27 -36.16
N TYR A 593 -7.75 -27.47 -35.60
CA TYR A 593 -8.16 -28.75 -35.03
C TYR A 593 -8.23 -29.85 -36.09
N THR A 594 -8.89 -29.55 -37.23
CA THR A 594 -8.97 -30.48 -38.36
C THR A 594 -7.59 -30.88 -38.87
N ALA A 595 -6.68 -29.90 -39.02
CA ALA A 595 -5.29 -30.16 -39.41
C ALA A 595 -4.53 -31.01 -38.37
N ALA A 596 -4.90 -30.88 -37.10
CA ALA A 596 -4.35 -31.69 -36.02
C ALA A 596 -4.97 -33.09 -35.89
N GLY A 597 -6.01 -33.42 -36.67
CA GLY A 597 -6.76 -34.68 -36.56
C GLY A 597 -7.66 -34.75 -35.32
N LEU A 598 -8.10 -33.59 -34.82
CA LEU A 598 -8.92 -33.43 -33.62
C LEU A 598 -10.21 -32.68 -33.95
N GLU A 599 -11.22 -32.82 -33.11
CA GLU A 599 -12.47 -32.08 -33.24
C GLU A 599 -12.39 -30.78 -32.43
N ALA A 600 -12.88 -29.68 -33.03
CA ALA A 600 -13.00 -28.42 -32.33
C ALA A 600 -14.17 -28.47 -31.33
N PRO A 601 -14.07 -27.79 -30.17
CA PRO A 601 -15.20 -27.62 -29.27
C PRO A 601 -16.40 -26.98 -30.01
N THR A 602 -17.61 -27.47 -29.76
CA THR A 602 -18.83 -27.02 -30.48
C THR A 602 -19.20 -25.57 -30.23
N ASP A 603 -18.72 -25.00 -29.12
CA ASP A 603 -18.91 -23.60 -28.76
C ASP A 603 -17.76 -22.70 -29.27
N ASN A 604 -16.81 -23.21 -30.06
CA ASN A 604 -15.74 -22.39 -30.64
C ASN A 604 -16.19 -21.76 -31.97
N PRO A 605 -16.02 -20.44 -32.23
CA PRO A 605 -15.34 -19.40 -31.44
C PRO A 605 -16.32 -18.44 -30.74
N ASP A 606 -17.21 -18.96 -29.89
CA ASP A 606 -18.12 -18.13 -29.10
C ASP A 606 -17.35 -17.09 -28.28
N TYR A 607 -18.00 -15.93 -28.14
CA TYR A 607 -17.50 -14.75 -27.46
C TYR A 607 -18.52 -14.29 -26.42
N LEU A 608 -18.14 -13.34 -25.56
CA LEU A 608 -19.00 -12.77 -24.52
C LEU A 608 -19.99 -11.79 -25.15
N THR A 609 -21.23 -12.22 -25.39
CA THR A 609 -22.19 -11.46 -26.23
C THR A 609 -22.71 -10.18 -25.58
N LYS A 610 -22.61 -10.06 -24.25
CA LYS A 610 -23.02 -8.85 -23.53
C LYS A 610 -21.93 -7.79 -23.40
N TYR A 611 -20.71 -8.10 -23.87
CA TYR A 611 -19.59 -7.17 -23.91
C TYR A 611 -19.23 -6.77 -25.34
N THR A 612 -18.70 -5.56 -25.49
CA THR A 612 -18.19 -5.02 -26.76
C THR A 612 -17.14 -3.97 -26.44
N LEU A 613 -16.12 -3.79 -27.28
CA LEU A 613 -15.18 -2.67 -27.13
C LEU A 613 -15.70 -1.46 -27.92
N PRO A 614 -16.27 -0.42 -27.29
CA PRO A 614 -16.91 0.67 -28.02
C PRO A 614 -15.88 1.58 -28.70
N ALA A 615 -16.28 2.20 -29.82
CA ALA A 615 -15.45 3.19 -30.50
C ALA A 615 -15.14 4.39 -29.58
N GLY A 616 -13.92 4.93 -29.69
CA GLY A 616 -13.45 6.07 -28.89
C GLY A 616 -12.91 5.71 -27.50
N GLN A 617 -13.03 4.45 -27.06
CA GLN A 617 -12.44 3.97 -25.81
C GLN A 617 -11.06 3.36 -26.02
N ALA A 618 -10.29 3.29 -24.94
CA ALA A 618 -8.95 2.71 -24.93
C ALA A 618 -8.75 1.86 -23.69
N TYR A 619 -8.05 0.74 -23.85
CA TYR A 619 -7.81 -0.25 -22.79
C TYR A 619 -6.34 -0.59 -22.69
N VAL A 620 -5.89 -1.02 -21.51
CA VAL A 620 -4.50 -1.43 -21.29
C VAL A 620 -4.25 -2.74 -22.05
N LYS A 621 -3.17 -2.78 -22.85
CA LYS A 621 -2.68 -4.02 -23.45
C LYS A 621 -1.98 -4.84 -22.35
N ALA A 622 -2.61 -5.93 -21.93
CA ALA A 622 -2.21 -6.68 -20.73
C ALA A 622 -1.27 -7.87 -21.05
N GLY A 623 -0.39 -7.70 -22.04
CA GLY A 623 0.53 -8.74 -22.51
C GLY A 623 0.80 -8.69 -24.03
N PRO A 624 1.69 -9.54 -24.55
CA PRO A 624 1.93 -9.67 -25.99
C PRO A 624 0.72 -10.27 -26.74
N GLU A 625 0.72 -10.16 -28.08
CA GLU A 625 -0.21 -10.94 -28.89
C GLU A 625 0.12 -12.44 -28.75
N VAL A 626 -0.90 -13.26 -28.55
CA VAL A 626 -0.79 -14.72 -28.48
C VAL A 626 -1.59 -15.35 -29.61
N LYS A 627 -1.11 -16.48 -30.14
CA LYS A 627 -1.91 -17.30 -31.07
C LYS A 627 -2.91 -18.13 -30.28
N GLY A 628 -4.08 -18.35 -30.87
CA GLY A 628 -5.06 -19.22 -30.24
C GLY A 628 -4.53 -20.64 -30.12
N ASP A 629 -4.71 -21.28 -28.96
CA ASP A 629 -4.23 -22.62 -28.68
C ASP A 629 -5.14 -23.43 -27.73
N ASP A 630 -4.99 -24.76 -27.77
CA ASP A 630 -5.78 -25.72 -26.99
C ASP A 630 -5.01 -27.05 -26.79
N TRP A 631 -4.72 -27.39 -25.53
CA TRP A 631 -4.01 -28.62 -25.17
C TRP A 631 -4.96 -29.82 -25.04
N PHE A 632 -4.60 -30.96 -25.65
CA PHE A 632 -5.32 -32.22 -25.50
C PHE A 632 -4.47 -33.23 -24.74
N GLY A 633 -4.76 -33.39 -23.44
CA GLY A 633 -4.00 -34.32 -22.58
C GLY A 633 -4.06 -35.78 -23.01
N SER A 634 -5.15 -36.23 -23.64
CA SER A 634 -5.26 -37.60 -24.18
C SER A 634 -4.36 -37.84 -25.39
N ALA A 635 -4.17 -36.82 -26.22
CA ALA A 635 -3.32 -36.86 -27.41
C ALA A 635 -1.89 -36.37 -27.15
N GLN A 636 -1.62 -35.80 -25.98
CA GLN A 636 -0.38 -35.09 -25.63
C GLN A 636 0.04 -34.11 -26.74
N LYS A 637 -0.92 -33.28 -27.19
CA LYS A 637 -0.76 -32.40 -28.36
C LYS A 637 -1.36 -31.03 -28.09
N ASN A 638 -0.60 -29.99 -28.42
CA ASN A 638 -1.11 -28.62 -28.49
C ASN A 638 -1.62 -28.32 -29.90
N VAL A 639 -2.88 -27.91 -30.02
CA VAL A 639 -3.43 -27.39 -31.28
C VAL A 639 -3.20 -25.89 -31.29
N VAL A 640 -2.43 -25.38 -32.25
CA VAL A 640 -2.11 -23.95 -32.35
C VAL A 640 -2.63 -23.42 -33.70
N GLY A 641 -3.38 -22.32 -33.64
CA GLY A 641 -3.97 -21.65 -34.80
C GLY A 641 -3.16 -20.46 -35.30
N THR A 642 -3.71 -19.78 -36.29
CA THR A 642 -3.13 -18.57 -36.91
C THR A 642 -3.77 -17.28 -36.37
N THR A 643 -4.98 -17.37 -35.82
CA THR A 643 -5.70 -16.24 -35.22
C THR A 643 -4.91 -15.66 -34.04
N GLY A 644 -4.61 -14.36 -34.11
CA GLY A 644 -3.94 -13.61 -33.05
C GLY A 644 -4.92 -12.95 -32.08
N TYR A 645 -4.65 -13.07 -30.79
CA TYR A 645 -5.42 -12.48 -29.70
C TYR A 645 -4.54 -11.55 -28.86
N LEU A 646 -5.06 -10.38 -28.53
CA LEU A 646 -4.45 -9.44 -27.62
C LEU A 646 -5.16 -9.50 -26.26
N PRO A 647 -4.45 -9.79 -25.16
CA PRO A 647 -5.00 -9.68 -23.83
C PRO A 647 -5.20 -8.21 -23.45
N ILE A 648 -6.32 -7.90 -22.81
CA ILE A 648 -6.67 -6.56 -22.32
C ILE A 648 -7.25 -6.64 -20.90
N ARG A 649 -7.08 -5.55 -20.14
CA ARG A 649 -7.89 -5.29 -18.94
C ARG A 649 -9.21 -4.67 -19.40
N TYR A 650 -10.32 -5.41 -19.36
CA TYR A 650 -11.60 -4.90 -19.89
C TYR A 650 -12.46 -4.24 -18.81
N ASN A 651 -12.64 -4.90 -17.68
CA ASN A 651 -13.10 -4.32 -16.42
C ASN A 651 -11.93 -4.51 -15.44
N HIS A 652 -12.12 -5.07 -14.24
CA HIS A 652 -10.96 -5.54 -13.49
C HIS A 652 -10.43 -6.89 -13.97
N ARG A 653 -11.26 -7.68 -14.66
CA ARG A 653 -10.89 -8.97 -15.27
C ARG A 653 -10.14 -8.79 -16.58
N MET A 654 -9.34 -9.81 -16.87
CA MET A 654 -8.69 -10.03 -18.15
C MET A 654 -9.71 -10.46 -19.21
N ALA A 655 -9.44 -10.15 -20.46
CA ALA A 655 -10.17 -10.66 -21.62
C ALA A 655 -9.27 -10.61 -22.87
N TRP A 656 -9.73 -11.17 -23.98
CA TRP A 656 -9.04 -11.10 -25.27
C TRP A 656 -9.87 -10.43 -26.34
N VAL A 657 -9.17 -9.76 -27.26
CA VAL A 657 -9.71 -9.25 -28.52
C VAL A 657 -8.87 -9.79 -29.66
N LYS A 658 -9.47 -9.99 -30.84
CA LYS A 658 -8.69 -10.37 -32.02
C LYS A 658 -7.79 -9.22 -32.45
N ALA A 659 -6.51 -9.50 -32.67
CA ALA A 659 -5.51 -8.51 -33.08
C ALA A 659 -5.89 -7.85 -34.43
N SER A 660 -6.61 -8.58 -35.30
CA SER A 660 -7.13 -8.06 -36.56
C SER A 660 -8.13 -6.91 -36.39
N ASP A 661 -8.85 -6.85 -35.27
CA ASP A 661 -10.02 -5.98 -35.07
C ASP A 661 -9.65 -4.67 -34.35
N VAL A 662 -8.45 -4.60 -33.80
CA VAL A 662 -7.98 -3.49 -32.96
C VAL A 662 -6.66 -2.91 -33.48
N GLN A 663 -6.32 -1.74 -32.96
CA GLN A 663 -5.04 -1.06 -33.20
C GLN A 663 -4.41 -0.68 -31.86
N THR A 664 -3.07 -0.58 -31.84
CA THR A 664 -2.33 -0.14 -30.66
C THR A 664 -1.94 1.33 -30.76
N SER A 665 -1.84 2.01 -29.61
CA SER A 665 -1.29 3.37 -29.50
C SER A 665 -0.50 3.50 -28.20
N THR A 666 0.25 4.59 -28.01
CA THR A 666 0.98 4.85 -26.76
C THR A 666 0.15 5.66 -25.77
N SER A 667 0.40 5.46 -24.48
CA SER A 667 -0.12 6.31 -23.40
C SER A 667 0.34 7.76 -23.52
N VAL A 668 -0.49 8.68 -23.04
CA VAL A 668 -0.08 10.07 -22.76
C VAL A 668 0.99 10.08 -21.65
N ALA A 669 1.99 10.94 -21.78
CA ALA A 669 3.07 11.08 -20.81
C ALA A 669 2.61 11.81 -19.52
N PRO A 670 3.15 11.46 -18.34
CA PRO A 670 2.84 12.17 -17.09
C PRO A 670 3.30 13.64 -17.08
N ASP A 671 2.58 14.48 -16.31
CA ASP A 671 3.03 15.84 -15.98
C ASP A 671 4.31 15.75 -15.13
N ALA A 672 5.37 16.40 -15.60
CA ALA A 672 6.69 16.31 -14.96
C ALA A 672 6.79 17.05 -13.62
N GLY A 673 5.81 17.88 -13.25
CA GLY A 673 5.80 18.63 -11.99
C GLY A 673 6.78 19.81 -11.90
N THR A 674 7.63 20.03 -12.91
CA THR A 674 8.75 21.00 -12.89
C THR A 674 8.33 22.48 -12.87
N ASN A 675 7.07 22.78 -13.19
CA ASN A 675 6.50 24.13 -13.17
C ASN A 675 5.23 24.24 -12.32
N ARG A 676 5.05 23.33 -11.36
CA ARG A 676 3.98 23.38 -10.35
C ARG A 676 4.63 23.59 -8.99
N TYR A 677 4.09 24.53 -8.22
CA TYR A 677 4.73 24.98 -6.98
C TYR A 677 3.95 24.57 -5.73
N ASN A 678 4.68 24.09 -4.74
CA ASN A 678 4.13 23.54 -3.52
C ASN A 678 4.18 24.56 -2.39
N ILE A 679 3.35 24.33 -1.38
CA ILE A 679 3.54 24.89 -0.04
C ILE A 679 3.61 23.78 0.99
N LEU A 680 4.22 24.09 2.12
CA LEU A 680 4.28 23.19 3.25
C LEU A 680 3.54 23.79 4.44
N GLY A 681 2.98 22.90 5.27
CA GLY A 681 2.34 23.28 6.52
C GLY A 681 2.77 22.36 7.64
N ARG A 682 3.28 22.92 8.74
CA ARG A 682 3.50 22.17 9.98
C ARG A 682 2.32 22.37 10.91
N ASP A 683 1.70 21.28 11.32
CA ASP A 683 0.60 21.33 12.28
C ASP A 683 1.08 21.45 13.73
N ALA A 684 0.12 21.60 14.66
CA ALA A 684 0.41 21.72 16.09
C ALA A 684 1.08 20.46 16.70
N ALA A 685 0.91 19.29 16.09
CA ALA A 685 1.53 18.03 16.53
C ALA A 685 2.96 17.88 15.99
N GLY A 686 3.44 18.79 15.14
CA GLY A 686 4.77 18.72 14.54
C GLY A 686 4.83 17.82 13.30
N VAL A 687 3.70 17.54 12.67
CA VAL A 687 3.66 16.84 11.37
C VAL A 687 3.79 17.86 10.25
N LEU A 688 4.68 17.58 9.29
CA LEU A 688 4.81 18.34 8.06
C LEU A 688 3.87 17.76 6.99
N TRP A 689 3.14 18.66 6.36
CA TRP A 689 2.21 18.39 5.27
C TRP A 689 2.65 19.16 4.03
N GLN A 690 2.50 18.54 2.87
CA GLN A 690 2.73 19.16 1.57
C GLN A 690 1.41 19.38 0.85
N TYR A 691 1.28 20.52 0.18
CA TYR A 691 0.21 20.80 -0.76
C TYR A 691 0.82 20.98 -2.14
N GLN A 692 0.52 20.06 -3.05
CA GLN A 692 0.99 20.19 -4.42
C GLN A 692 0.25 21.30 -5.16
N GLY A 693 0.99 22.13 -5.89
CA GLY A 693 0.40 23.12 -6.80
C GLY A 693 -0.34 22.43 -7.95
N THR A 694 -1.50 22.97 -8.31
CA THR A 694 -2.24 22.54 -9.51
C THR A 694 -1.79 23.30 -10.75
N GLY A 695 -1.27 24.52 -10.60
CA GLY A 695 -1.09 25.45 -11.71
C GLY A 695 -2.37 26.21 -12.08
N SER A 696 -3.40 26.20 -11.22
CA SER A 696 -4.68 26.86 -11.49
C SER A 696 -5.02 27.90 -10.41
N PRO A 697 -5.43 29.12 -10.78
CA PRO A 697 -5.76 30.17 -9.82
C PRO A 697 -7.06 29.91 -9.04
N THR A 698 -7.97 29.07 -9.56
CA THR A 698 -9.26 28.78 -8.90
C THR A 698 -9.17 27.68 -7.86
N THR A 699 -8.16 26.80 -7.98
CA THR A 699 -7.93 25.69 -7.07
C THR A 699 -6.42 25.48 -7.00
N PRO A 700 -5.68 26.36 -6.32
CA PRO A 700 -4.22 26.41 -6.40
C PRO A 700 -3.52 25.15 -5.86
N PHE A 701 -4.19 24.38 -5.00
CA PHE A 701 -3.60 23.21 -4.34
C PHE A 701 -4.46 21.95 -4.50
N TYR A 702 -3.79 20.81 -4.66
CA TYR A 702 -4.37 19.49 -4.49
C TYR A 702 -4.58 19.15 -3.01
N ALA A 703 -5.16 17.97 -2.74
CA ALA A 703 -5.25 17.43 -1.39
C ALA A 703 -3.87 17.34 -0.73
N ARG A 704 -3.82 17.61 0.58
CA ARG A 704 -2.58 17.55 1.35
C ARG A 704 -2.00 16.14 1.36
N PHE A 705 -0.69 16.05 1.34
CA PHE A 705 0.09 14.83 1.50
C PHE A 705 0.88 14.90 2.81
N ARG A 706 0.93 13.80 3.58
CA ARG A 706 1.67 13.75 4.84
C ARG A 706 3.13 13.46 4.54
N VAL A 707 4.01 14.43 4.77
CA VAL A 707 5.46 14.23 4.62
C VAL A 707 6.02 13.45 5.81
N GLY A 708 5.59 13.77 7.03
CA GLY A 708 5.97 13.01 8.22
C GLY A 708 6.04 13.83 9.52
N PRO A 709 6.19 13.16 10.68
CA PRO A 709 6.28 13.80 12.00
C PRO A 709 7.69 14.38 12.29
N GLY A 710 7.89 14.96 13.48
CA GLY A 710 9.21 15.34 14.01
C GLY A 710 9.62 16.80 13.78
N TRP A 711 8.75 17.61 13.17
CA TRP A 711 9.06 18.99 12.79
C TRP A 711 8.86 20.02 13.92
N GLN A 712 8.37 19.59 15.08
CA GLN A 712 8.28 20.42 16.30
C GLN A 712 9.67 20.75 16.89
N GLY A 713 10.71 19.98 16.53
CA GLY A 713 12.09 20.28 16.93
C GLY A 713 12.66 21.57 16.32
N TYR A 714 11.98 22.15 15.33
CA TYR A 714 12.39 23.38 14.66
C TYR A 714 11.56 24.57 15.12
N ASN A 715 12.21 25.68 15.48
CA ASN A 715 11.49 26.94 15.75
C ASN A 715 11.49 27.87 14.52
N MET A 716 12.16 27.49 13.44
CA MET A 716 12.21 28.25 12.20
C MET A 716 12.33 27.32 10.99
N ILE A 717 11.55 27.59 9.96
CA ILE A 717 11.49 26.81 8.72
C ILE A 717 11.31 27.82 7.57
N THR A 718 12.18 27.82 6.57
CA THR A 718 12.05 28.72 5.41
C THR A 718 12.62 28.10 4.14
N ALA A 719 11.85 28.16 3.05
CA ALA A 719 12.27 27.69 1.74
C ALA A 719 13.34 28.63 1.15
N MET A 720 14.45 28.05 0.70
CA MET A 720 15.54 28.74 0.03
C MET A 720 15.23 28.96 -1.44
N THR A 721 14.76 27.91 -2.10
CA THR A 721 14.34 27.92 -3.51
C THR A 721 12.89 27.49 -3.63
N ALA A 722 12.30 27.68 -4.80
CA ALA A 722 10.89 27.34 -5.00
C ALA A 722 10.67 25.84 -4.76
N LEU A 723 9.70 25.51 -3.92
CA LEU A 723 9.30 24.13 -3.66
C LEU A 723 8.40 23.69 -4.81
N ARG A 724 8.69 22.57 -5.45
CA ARG A 724 8.02 22.12 -6.67
C ARG A 724 7.39 20.75 -6.53
N ALA A 725 6.39 20.49 -7.38
CA ALA A 725 5.63 19.25 -7.39
C ALA A 725 6.42 18.04 -7.89
N ASP A 726 7.60 18.25 -8.47
CA ASP A 726 8.57 17.20 -8.78
C ASP A 726 9.45 16.82 -7.58
N GLY A 727 9.22 17.41 -6.39
CA GLY A 727 10.04 17.17 -5.20
C GLY A 727 11.38 17.91 -5.20
N THR A 728 11.58 18.87 -6.10
CA THR A 728 12.72 19.79 -6.04
C THR A 728 12.40 21.01 -5.18
N GLY A 729 13.45 21.65 -4.66
CA GLY A 729 13.34 22.82 -3.82
C GLY A 729 14.03 22.62 -2.48
N ASP A 730 14.86 23.59 -2.10
CA ASP A 730 15.70 23.50 -0.91
C ASP A 730 15.13 24.35 0.21
N MET A 731 15.45 23.97 1.45
CA MET A 731 14.96 24.62 2.66
C MET A 731 16.04 24.65 3.73
N VAL A 732 15.97 25.64 4.62
CA VAL A 732 16.75 25.64 5.86
C VAL A 732 15.82 25.70 7.06
N THR A 733 16.24 25.05 8.14
CA THR A 733 15.54 25.08 9.41
C THR A 733 16.49 25.41 10.54
N ARG A 734 15.95 25.98 11.62
CA ARG A 734 16.68 26.16 12.88
C ARG A 734 16.00 25.38 13.97
N ASP A 735 16.76 24.57 14.68
CA ASP A 735 16.26 23.85 15.85
C ASP A 735 16.15 24.76 17.07
N THR A 736 15.49 24.25 18.11
CA THR A 736 15.28 24.98 19.36
C THR A 736 16.58 25.30 20.10
N SER A 737 17.68 24.61 19.79
CA SER A 737 19.01 24.84 20.36
C SER A 737 19.85 25.84 19.55
N GLY A 738 19.29 26.39 18.46
CA GLY A 738 19.96 27.39 17.63
C GLY A 738 20.95 26.82 16.61
N TYR A 739 20.87 25.52 16.30
CA TYR A 739 21.58 24.94 15.16
C TYR A 739 20.77 25.07 13.88
N LEU A 740 21.47 25.34 12.78
CA LEU A 740 20.92 25.36 11.45
C LEU A 740 21.09 24.01 10.76
N TRP A 741 20.05 23.59 10.06
CA TRP A 741 19.99 22.38 9.26
C TRP A 741 19.57 22.72 7.83
N TYR A 742 20.18 22.03 6.87
CA TYR A 742 19.86 22.17 5.45
C TYR A 742 19.09 20.95 4.95
N TYR A 743 18.05 21.21 4.16
CA TYR A 743 17.17 20.22 3.53
C TYR A 743 17.23 20.41 2.02
N GLN A 744 17.95 19.52 1.33
CA GLN A 744 17.99 19.53 -0.13
C GLN A 744 16.76 18.82 -0.70
N GLY A 745 16.17 19.38 -1.76
CA GLY A 745 15.13 18.72 -2.53
C GLY A 745 15.60 17.38 -3.08
N SER A 746 14.72 16.38 -3.05
CA SER A 746 15.06 15.01 -3.46
C SER A 746 14.86 14.75 -4.96
N GLY A 747 13.97 15.50 -5.61
CA GLY A 747 13.43 15.15 -6.94
C GLY A 747 12.40 14.01 -6.89
N ASN A 748 11.86 13.72 -5.70
CA ASN A 748 10.78 12.76 -5.48
C ASN A 748 9.68 13.42 -4.61
N PRO A 749 8.47 13.65 -5.13
CA PRO A 749 7.41 14.33 -4.37
C PRO A 749 6.89 13.54 -3.15
N ASP A 750 7.09 12.23 -3.13
CA ASP A 750 6.69 11.34 -2.01
C ASP A 750 7.67 11.44 -0.85
N GLN A 751 8.91 11.82 -1.13
CA GLN A 751 9.97 12.10 -0.16
C GLN A 751 10.63 13.42 -0.51
N PRO A 752 9.98 14.59 -0.35
CA PRO A 752 10.39 15.85 -0.99
C PRO A 752 11.78 16.36 -0.60
N PHE A 753 12.37 15.83 0.48
CA PHE A 753 13.70 16.19 0.93
C PHE A 753 14.60 14.98 1.15
N LYS A 754 15.89 15.15 0.87
CA LYS A 754 16.95 14.20 1.28
C LYS A 754 17.18 14.27 2.79
N ALA A 755 18.03 13.37 3.30
CA ALA A 755 18.51 13.44 4.68
C ALA A 755 19.09 14.83 5.01
N ARG A 756 18.67 15.39 6.14
CA ARG A 756 19.10 16.74 6.58
C ARG A 756 20.61 16.78 6.83
N LEU A 757 21.22 17.93 6.52
CA LEU A 757 22.64 18.19 6.82
C LEU A 757 22.77 19.18 7.97
N LYS A 758 23.66 18.88 8.92
CA LYS A 758 23.98 19.81 10.01
C LYS A 758 24.92 20.89 9.49
N VAL A 759 24.46 22.14 9.47
CA VAL A 759 25.28 23.27 9.01
C VAL A 759 26.17 23.79 10.15
N GLY A 760 25.58 24.02 11.34
CA GLY A 760 26.33 24.51 12.50
C GLY A 760 25.47 25.26 13.52
N GLY A 761 26.06 25.56 14.68
CA GLY A 761 25.43 26.32 15.76
C GLY A 761 25.54 27.85 15.57
N GLY A 762 25.00 28.62 16.52
CA GLY A 762 25.15 30.08 16.56
C GLY A 762 24.04 30.87 15.85
N TRP A 763 23.04 30.20 15.28
CA TRP A 763 21.90 30.83 14.58
C TRP A 763 20.79 31.30 15.52
N GLY A 764 20.93 31.05 16.83
CA GLY A 764 20.04 31.58 17.86
C GLY A 764 20.09 33.11 18.01
N VAL A 765 21.09 33.78 17.43
CA VAL A 765 21.23 35.25 17.45
C VAL A 765 20.20 35.99 16.57
N TYR A 766 19.53 35.26 15.67
CA TYR A 766 18.56 35.82 14.72
C TYR A 766 17.13 35.70 15.27
N ASN A 767 16.37 36.79 15.22
CA ASN A 767 14.93 36.77 15.52
C ASN A 767 14.06 36.57 14.27
N GLY A 768 14.69 36.50 13.10
CA GLY A 768 14.08 36.45 11.78
C GLY A 768 15.03 35.84 10.74
N MET A 769 14.56 34.97 9.86
CA MET A 769 15.30 34.32 8.77
C MET A 769 14.33 34.01 7.64
N TRP A 770 14.68 34.39 6.42
CA TRP A 770 13.83 34.20 5.25
C TRP A 770 14.71 33.86 4.05
N GLY A 771 14.40 32.76 3.36
CA GLY A 771 14.98 32.51 2.05
C GLY A 771 14.63 33.67 1.11
N ALA A 772 15.61 34.13 0.36
CA ALA A 772 15.53 35.31 -0.48
C ALA A 772 15.52 34.96 -1.98
N ARG A 773 15.33 33.67 -2.33
CA ARG A 773 15.56 33.13 -3.68
C ARG A 773 16.97 33.49 -4.14
N ASP A 774 17.17 33.72 -5.43
CA ASP A 774 18.44 34.19 -5.97
C ASP A 774 18.44 35.73 -6.00
N LEU A 775 18.84 36.35 -4.89
CA LEU A 775 18.75 37.80 -4.69
C LEU A 775 19.93 38.53 -5.36
N ASN A 776 21.08 37.88 -5.48
CA ASN A 776 22.27 38.41 -6.14
C ASN A 776 22.38 38.01 -7.63
N GLY A 777 21.55 37.09 -8.13
CA GLY A 777 21.51 36.68 -9.52
C GLY A 777 22.60 35.68 -9.93
N ASP A 778 23.17 34.93 -8.96
CA ASP A 778 24.24 33.94 -9.22
C ASP A 778 23.73 32.51 -9.46
N GLY A 779 22.40 32.33 -9.48
CA GLY A 779 21.70 31.07 -9.69
C GLY A 779 21.50 30.24 -8.42
N LYS A 780 21.85 30.77 -7.24
CA LYS A 780 21.82 30.02 -5.97
C LYS A 780 20.87 30.67 -4.98
N GLY A 781 20.29 29.84 -4.10
CA GLY A 781 19.40 30.34 -3.05
C GLY A 781 20.16 31.10 -1.96
N ASP A 782 19.78 32.35 -1.75
CA ASP A 782 20.28 33.26 -0.71
C ASP A 782 19.35 33.30 0.51
N LEU A 783 19.90 33.76 1.63
CA LEU A 783 19.16 33.95 2.89
C LEU A 783 19.31 35.39 3.37
N ILE A 784 18.23 35.96 3.92
CA ILE A 784 18.30 37.15 4.76
C ILE A 784 17.94 36.81 6.20
N ALA A 785 18.63 37.42 7.17
CA ALA A 785 18.41 37.17 8.58
C ALA A 785 18.46 38.46 9.39
N ARG A 786 17.52 38.64 10.31
CA ARG A 786 17.43 39.81 11.19
C ARG A 786 17.86 39.43 12.60
N ASP A 787 18.85 40.16 13.12
CA ASP A 787 19.34 39.94 14.48
C ASP A 787 18.44 40.60 15.55
N ALA A 788 18.72 40.32 16.82
CA ALA A 788 18.00 40.90 17.95
C ALA A 788 18.13 42.44 18.04
N SER A 789 19.16 43.04 17.41
CA SER A 789 19.35 44.48 17.30
C SER A 789 18.62 45.09 16.09
N ASN A 790 17.78 44.31 15.41
CA ASN A 790 17.02 44.71 14.23
C ASN A 790 17.88 45.13 13.03
N VAL A 791 19.10 44.60 12.94
CA VAL A 791 19.95 44.70 11.75
C VAL A 791 19.63 43.52 10.83
N LEU A 792 19.40 43.82 9.56
CA LEU A 792 19.24 42.82 8.52
C LEU A 792 20.61 42.46 7.92
N TRP A 793 20.83 41.17 7.76
CA TRP A 793 22.04 40.57 7.20
C TRP A 793 21.67 39.76 5.95
N PHE A 794 22.55 39.81 4.97
CA PHE A 794 22.50 39.01 3.75
C PHE A 794 23.50 37.86 3.85
N TYR A 795 23.08 36.67 3.45
CA TYR A 795 23.87 35.46 3.40
C TYR A 795 23.83 34.90 1.98
N GLN A 796 24.94 35.04 1.27
CA GLN A 796 25.07 34.52 -0.09
C GLN A 796 25.07 33.00 -0.09
N GLY A 797 24.26 32.41 -0.97
CA GLY A 797 24.24 30.98 -1.24
C GLY A 797 25.53 30.50 -1.91
N THR A 798 26.13 29.42 -1.41
CA THR A 798 27.34 28.84 -2.04
C THR A 798 26.99 27.80 -3.11
N GLY A 799 25.80 27.20 -3.01
CA GLY A 799 25.39 26.03 -3.79
C GLY A 799 25.88 24.70 -3.22
N ASP A 800 26.60 24.71 -2.10
CA ASP A 800 27.02 23.52 -1.35
C ASP A 800 26.12 23.34 -0.11
N PRO A 801 25.21 22.35 -0.08
CA PRO A 801 24.33 22.09 1.06
C PRO A 801 25.03 21.90 2.42
N ALA A 802 26.29 21.45 2.45
CA ALA A 802 27.04 21.27 3.69
C ALA A 802 27.64 22.59 4.21
N LYS A 803 27.87 23.55 3.31
CA LYS A 803 28.38 24.89 3.63
C LYS A 803 27.53 25.93 2.89
N PRO A 804 26.22 26.03 3.19
CA PRO A 804 25.26 26.67 2.30
C PRO A 804 25.44 28.18 2.17
N PHE A 805 26.14 28.82 3.11
CA PHE A 805 26.28 30.27 3.13
C PHE A 805 27.73 30.74 3.24
N ALA A 806 28.05 31.80 2.49
CA ALA A 806 29.28 32.56 2.65
C ALA A 806 29.22 33.46 3.90
N THR A 807 30.29 34.25 4.11
CA THR A 807 30.33 35.25 5.18
C THR A 807 29.20 36.27 5.00
N LYS A 808 28.46 36.54 6.08
CA LYS A 808 27.33 37.49 6.06
C LYS A 808 27.76 38.90 5.69
N ALA A 809 26.95 39.58 4.89
CA ALA A 809 27.06 41.01 4.59
C ALA A 809 25.98 41.79 5.35
N ARG A 810 26.31 43.01 5.80
CA ARG A 810 25.34 43.87 6.50
C ARG A 810 24.47 44.60 5.49
N VAL A 811 23.16 44.44 5.57
CA VAL A 811 22.20 45.21 4.76
C VAL A 811 21.90 46.56 5.40
N GLY A 812 21.57 46.58 6.70
CA GLY A 812 21.29 47.82 7.41
C GLY A 812 20.50 47.63 8.72
N GLY A 813 20.41 48.69 9.52
CA GLY A 813 19.56 48.75 10.72
C GLY A 813 18.14 49.24 10.41
N GLY A 814 17.26 49.27 11.43
CA GLY A 814 15.91 49.84 11.30
C GLY A 814 14.84 48.87 10.78
N TRP A 815 15.19 47.60 10.57
CA TRP A 815 14.26 46.58 10.07
C TRP A 815 13.28 46.06 11.13
N GLY A 816 13.32 46.61 12.34
CA GLY A 816 12.38 46.31 13.43
C GLY A 816 10.97 46.86 13.21
N VAL A 817 10.80 47.75 12.23
CA VAL A 817 9.48 48.28 11.83
C VAL A 817 8.60 47.21 11.15
N TYR A 818 9.19 46.11 10.70
CA TYR A 818 8.49 45.02 10.01
C TYR A 818 8.22 43.84 10.93
N ASN A 819 6.99 43.30 10.89
CA ASN A 819 6.64 42.06 11.58
C ASN A 819 6.65 40.83 10.65
N THR A 820 6.81 41.04 9.34
CA THR A 820 6.84 39.99 8.34
C THR A 820 7.64 40.44 7.12
N LEU A 821 8.50 39.56 6.64
CA LEU A 821 9.25 39.67 5.39
C LEU A 821 8.92 38.43 4.55
N VAL A 822 8.72 38.60 3.25
CA VAL A 822 8.33 37.53 2.33
C VAL A 822 9.09 37.72 1.02
N SER A 823 9.93 36.75 0.67
CA SER A 823 10.43 36.67 -0.71
C SER A 823 9.36 36.01 -1.55
N THR A 824 8.80 36.76 -2.49
CA THR A 824 7.80 36.28 -3.45
C THR A 824 8.46 35.72 -4.71
N GLY A 825 9.70 36.13 -4.99
CA GLY A 825 10.36 35.93 -6.28
C GLY A 825 10.44 37.27 -7.02
N ASP A 826 10.65 37.25 -8.33
CA ASP A 826 10.65 38.45 -9.17
C ASP A 826 9.23 38.94 -9.46
N LEU A 827 8.69 39.81 -8.59
CA LEU A 827 7.37 40.41 -8.76
C LEU A 827 7.36 41.50 -9.83
N THR A 828 8.51 42.08 -10.14
CA THR A 828 8.63 43.21 -11.07
C THR A 828 8.95 42.80 -12.51
N GLY A 829 9.28 41.52 -12.74
CA GLY A 829 9.60 40.95 -14.04
C GLY A 829 10.97 41.37 -14.59
N ASP A 830 11.90 41.81 -13.73
CA ASP A 830 13.23 42.28 -14.15
C ASP A 830 14.35 41.25 -14.03
N GLY A 831 13.99 40.01 -13.70
CA GLY A 831 14.86 38.87 -13.50
C GLY A 831 15.49 38.77 -12.11
N LYS A 832 15.09 39.61 -11.14
CA LYS A 832 15.71 39.66 -9.80
C LYS A 832 14.67 39.41 -8.72
N ALA A 833 15.05 38.67 -7.68
CA ALA A 833 14.13 38.39 -6.58
C ALA A 833 13.80 39.67 -5.79
N ASP A 834 12.50 39.91 -5.58
CA ASP A 834 11.95 41.01 -4.80
C ASP A 834 11.55 40.58 -3.38
N LEU A 835 11.37 41.57 -2.51
CA LEU A 835 10.95 41.38 -1.13
C LEU A 835 9.67 42.17 -0.84
N VAL A 836 8.68 41.48 -0.30
CA VAL A 836 7.47 42.09 0.27
C VAL A 836 7.61 42.14 1.79
N ALA A 837 7.35 43.29 2.39
CA ALA A 837 7.46 43.51 3.82
C ALA A 837 6.18 44.11 4.38
N ARG A 838 5.71 43.59 5.53
CA ARG A 838 4.58 44.15 6.25
C ARG A 838 5.05 44.82 7.52
N ASP A 839 4.68 46.08 7.69
CA ASP A 839 4.99 46.83 8.91
C ASP A 839 4.00 46.52 10.05
N THR A 840 4.33 46.98 11.25
CA THR A 840 3.51 46.76 12.45
C THR A 840 2.15 47.47 12.40
N ALA A 841 1.96 48.44 11.49
CA ALA A 841 0.66 49.08 11.23
C ALA A 841 -0.18 48.34 10.17
N GLY A 842 0.34 47.25 9.59
CA GLY A 842 -0.35 46.47 8.56
C GLY A 842 -0.28 47.12 7.17
N VAL A 843 0.69 47.99 6.91
CA VAL A 843 0.98 48.51 5.57
C VAL A 843 1.97 47.56 4.88
N LEU A 844 1.72 47.30 3.61
CA LEU A 844 2.55 46.44 2.77
C LEU A 844 3.49 47.29 1.92
N TRP A 845 4.76 46.90 1.91
CA TRP A 845 5.86 47.56 1.23
C TRP A 845 6.55 46.58 0.28
N LEU A 846 6.89 47.03 -0.92
CA LEU A 846 7.67 46.27 -1.90
C LEU A 846 9.09 46.85 -1.98
N TYR A 847 10.08 45.98 -1.87
CA TYR A 847 11.49 46.26 -2.05
C TYR A 847 11.98 45.56 -3.31
N LYS A 848 12.33 46.36 -4.32
CA LYS A 848 12.88 45.83 -5.56
C LYS A 848 14.28 45.27 -5.33
N GLY A 849 14.54 44.05 -5.79
CA GLY A 849 15.87 43.44 -5.78
C GLY A 849 16.84 44.16 -6.72
N THR A 850 18.09 44.32 -6.33
CA THR A 850 19.09 44.98 -7.19
C THR A 850 20.03 43.99 -7.89
N GLY A 851 20.09 42.73 -7.44
CA GLY A 851 21.10 41.77 -7.87
C GLY A 851 22.47 42.00 -7.23
N SER A 852 22.55 42.77 -6.13
CA SER A 852 23.81 43.12 -5.48
C SER A 852 23.87 42.60 -4.04
N PRO A 853 24.94 41.86 -3.63
CA PRO A 853 25.08 41.39 -2.25
C PRO A 853 25.35 42.54 -1.25
N THR A 854 25.82 43.70 -1.72
CA THR A 854 26.16 44.85 -0.87
C THR A 854 25.02 45.86 -0.75
N VAL A 855 24.14 45.95 -1.76
CA VAL A 855 22.97 46.84 -1.77
C VAL A 855 21.76 46.05 -2.27
N PRO A 856 21.29 45.03 -1.54
CA PRO A 856 20.34 44.04 -2.08
C PRO A 856 18.98 44.60 -2.50
N TYR A 857 18.56 45.73 -1.94
CA TYR A 857 17.25 46.31 -2.19
C TYR A 857 17.32 47.79 -2.56
N ALA A 858 16.45 48.20 -3.50
CA ALA A 858 16.18 49.61 -3.78
C ALA A 858 15.29 50.24 -2.69
N ALA A 859 14.95 51.53 -2.87
CA ALA A 859 13.99 52.20 -1.99
C ALA A 859 12.62 51.50 -2.02
N ARG A 860 11.97 51.37 -0.85
CA ARG A 860 10.67 50.71 -0.72
C ARG A 860 9.54 51.54 -1.34
N THR A 861 8.57 50.86 -1.92
CA THR A 861 7.31 51.44 -2.41
C THR A 861 6.13 50.91 -1.59
N GLN A 862 5.21 51.78 -1.20
CA GLN A 862 3.98 51.34 -0.51
C GLN A 862 3.04 50.71 -1.52
N VAL A 863 2.62 49.46 -1.28
CA VAL A 863 1.79 48.68 -2.23
C VAL A 863 0.45 48.23 -1.65
N GLY A 864 0.19 48.47 -0.36
CA GLY A 864 -1.11 48.15 0.23
C GLY A 864 -1.28 48.64 1.67
N LYS A 865 -2.52 48.70 2.14
CA LYS A 865 -2.90 49.00 3.54
C LYS A 865 -3.88 47.94 4.04
N GLY A 866 -4.02 47.79 5.37
CA GLY A 866 -5.00 46.89 5.97
C GLY A 866 -4.59 45.41 6.02
N TRP A 867 -3.32 45.10 5.72
CA TRP A 867 -2.79 43.74 5.72
C TRP A 867 -2.54 43.16 7.12
N GLY A 868 -2.87 43.92 8.18
CA GLY A 868 -2.86 43.44 9.56
C GLY A 868 -3.92 42.38 9.87
N VAL A 869 -4.91 42.18 8.98
CA VAL A 869 -5.92 41.13 9.11
C VAL A 869 -5.37 39.72 8.87
N PHE A 870 -4.24 39.61 8.17
CA PHE A 870 -3.60 38.34 7.88
C PHE A 870 -2.65 37.94 9.01
N LYS A 871 -2.64 36.67 9.39
CA LYS A 871 -1.65 36.11 10.31
C LYS A 871 -0.35 35.81 9.59
N ASP A 872 -0.43 35.22 8.40
CA ASP A 872 0.71 34.78 7.60
C ASP A 872 0.64 35.33 6.18
N LEU A 873 1.79 35.63 5.61
CA LEU A 873 2.00 36.00 4.20
C LEU A 873 3.11 35.11 3.65
N LEU A 874 2.89 34.49 2.49
CA LEU A 874 3.86 33.57 1.88
C LEU A 874 4.01 33.80 0.38
N GLY A 875 5.22 33.58 -0.11
CA GLY A 875 5.62 33.66 -1.51
C GLY A 875 5.87 32.27 -2.11
N PRO A 876 4.82 31.52 -2.50
CA PRO A 876 4.95 30.15 -3.02
C PRO A 876 5.61 30.06 -4.39
N SER A 877 5.95 31.19 -5.02
CA SER A 877 6.28 31.32 -6.46
C SER A 877 5.02 31.33 -7.33
N ASP A 878 5.12 30.91 -8.59
CA ASP A 878 4.09 31.11 -9.63
C ASP A 878 3.01 30.01 -9.59
N LEU A 879 1.94 30.21 -8.82
CA LEU A 879 0.92 29.17 -8.58
C LEU A 879 0.01 28.93 -9.79
N ASN A 880 -0.09 29.88 -10.72
CA ASN A 880 -0.99 29.81 -11.87
C ASN A 880 -0.27 29.58 -13.21
N ARG A 881 1.08 29.54 -13.20
CA ARG A 881 1.96 29.36 -14.35
C ARG A 881 1.90 30.49 -15.38
N ASP A 882 1.63 31.72 -14.95
CA ASP A 882 1.62 32.90 -15.83
C ASP A 882 2.99 33.58 -15.98
N GLY A 883 4.01 33.05 -15.29
CA GLY A 883 5.39 33.54 -15.29
C GLY A 883 5.66 34.56 -14.20
N ILE A 884 4.66 34.96 -13.41
CA ILE A 884 4.79 35.95 -12.35
C ILE A 884 4.57 35.27 -10.98
N PRO A 885 5.50 35.40 -10.03
CA PRO A 885 5.34 34.80 -8.72
C PRO A 885 4.15 35.37 -7.94
N ASP A 886 3.38 34.51 -7.29
CA ASP A 886 2.15 34.87 -6.57
C ASP A 886 2.37 35.04 -5.06
N LEU A 887 1.33 35.55 -4.38
CA LEU A 887 1.26 35.64 -2.92
C LEU A 887 0.05 34.86 -2.40
N ILE A 888 0.23 34.19 -1.26
CA ILE A 888 -0.89 33.67 -0.46
C ILE A 888 -0.87 34.29 0.94
N ALA A 889 -2.05 34.42 1.53
CA ALA A 889 -2.22 34.95 2.87
C ALA A 889 -3.20 34.11 3.68
N ARG A 890 -2.92 33.92 4.97
CA ARG A 890 -3.85 33.25 5.88
C ARG A 890 -4.40 34.26 6.88
N ASP A 891 -5.71 34.35 7.04
CA ASP A 891 -6.33 35.22 8.05
C ASP A 891 -6.38 34.58 9.44
N SER A 892 -6.82 35.36 10.45
CA SER A 892 -6.94 34.89 11.84
C SER A 892 -8.00 33.81 12.03
N ALA A 893 -8.97 33.68 11.12
CA ALA A 893 -9.96 32.60 11.11
C ALA A 893 -9.43 31.31 10.45
N GLY A 894 -8.20 31.32 9.94
CA GLY A 894 -7.61 30.18 9.26
C GLY A 894 -8.15 29.96 7.84
N VAL A 895 -8.64 31.00 7.18
CA VAL A 895 -8.95 30.98 5.75
C VAL A 895 -7.70 31.36 4.97
N LEU A 896 -7.40 30.58 3.94
CA LEU A 896 -6.34 30.87 2.99
C LEU A 896 -6.88 31.66 1.79
N TRP A 897 -6.15 32.69 1.41
CA TRP A 897 -6.45 33.62 0.34
C TRP A 897 -5.32 33.61 -0.67
N TYR A 898 -5.67 33.64 -1.96
CA TYR A 898 -4.76 33.72 -3.09
C TYR A 898 -4.77 35.13 -3.66
N TYR A 899 -3.58 35.68 -3.89
CA TYR A 899 -3.35 36.96 -4.53
C TYR A 899 -2.53 36.72 -5.78
N ARG A 900 -3.20 36.75 -6.93
CA ARG A 900 -2.54 36.73 -8.23
C ARG A 900 -1.70 37.98 -8.41
N SER A 901 -0.44 37.82 -8.79
CA SER A 901 0.42 38.96 -9.08
C SER A 901 0.14 39.54 -10.47
N THR A 902 0.44 40.84 -10.65
CA THR A 902 0.14 41.55 -11.91
C THR A 902 1.38 41.92 -12.72
N GLY A 903 2.58 41.84 -12.12
CA GLY A 903 3.82 42.39 -12.68
C GLY A 903 3.93 43.92 -12.59
N ASP A 904 2.90 44.61 -12.10
CA ASP A 904 2.91 46.07 -11.93
C ASP A 904 3.29 46.44 -10.49
N MET A 905 4.45 47.08 -10.33
CA MET A 905 4.98 47.50 -9.03
C MET A 905 4.04 48.43 -8.24
N ALA A 906 3.21 49.24 -8.93
CA ALA A 906 2.27 50.13 -8.27
C ALA A 906 1.01 49.40 -7.78
N LYS A 907 0.68 48.26 -8.40
CA LYS A 907 -0.50 47.44 -8.11
C LYS A 907 -0.16 45.95 -8.20
N PRO A 908 0.76 45.45 -7.35
CA PRO A 908 1.38 44.14 -7.56
C PRO A 908 0.42 42.98 -7.43
N PHE A 909 -0.74 43.15 -6.77
CA PHE A 909 -1.70 42.08 -6.52
C PHE A 909 -3.09 42.43 -7.06
N ALA A 910 -3.71 41.46 -7.73
CA ALA A 910 -5.13 41.47 -8.10
C ALA A 910 -6.02 41.30 -6.85
N PRO A 911 -7.35 41.50 -6.97
CA PRO A 911 -8.29 41.20 -5.88
C PRO A 911 -8.15 39.77 -5.37
N MET A 912 -8.20 39.60 -4.05
CA MET A 912 -8.02 38.30 -3.40
C MET A 912 -9.10 37.29 -3.80
N ALA A 913 -8.69 36.04 -4.02
CA ALA A 913 -9.59 34.90 -4.19
C ALA A 913 -9.53 33.99 -2.96
N LYS A 914 -10.69 33.53 -2.50
CA LYS A 914 -10.76 32.58 -1.38
C LYS A 914 -10.33 31.20 -1.85
N VAL A 915 -9.31 30.62 -1.22
CA VAL A 915 -8.91 29.22 -1.46
C VAL A 915 -9.76 28.28 -0.62
N GLY A 916 -9.87 28.53 0.69
CA GLY A 916 -10.66 27.69 1.59
C GLY A 916 -10.36 27.92 3.08
N GLY A 917 -11.21 27.37 3.95
CA GLY A 917 -11.00 27.35 5.40
C GLY A 917 -10.17 26.14 5.86
N GLY A 918 -9.98 25.99 7.18
CA GLY A 918 -9.30 24.83 7.78
C GLY A 918 -7.78 24.95 7.88
N TRP A 919 -7.18 26.04 7.40
CA TRP A 919 -5.74 26.26 7.47
C TRP A 919 -5.25 26.70 8.85
N GLY A 920 -6.16 26.97 9.79
CA GLY A 920 -5.84 27.28 11.19
C GLY A 920 -5.15 26.14 11.95
N ILE A 921 -5.18 24.92 11.41
CA ILE A 921 -4.49 23.75 11.99
C ILE A 921 -2.95 23.88 11.96
N TYR A 922 -2.42 24.75 11.08
CA TYR A 922 -0.98 24.93 10.91
C TYR A 922 -0.43 25.97 11.88
N ASN A 923 0.62 25.65 12.62
CA ASN A 923 1.36 26.66 13.39
C ASN A 923 2.44 27.34 12.54
N THR A 924 2.79 26.74 11.39
CA THR A 924 3.75 27.29 10.43
C THR A 924 3.34 26.90 9.02
N LEU A 925 3.38 27.86 8.10
CA LEU A 925 3.26 27.65 6.65
C LEU A 925 4.58 28.10 6.02
N VAL A 926 5.00 27.43 4.95
CA VAL A 926 6.25 27.73 4.22
C VAL A 926 6.02 27.66 2.72
#